data_AF-A0A0V1KLN5-F1
#
_entry.id   AF-A0A0V1KLN5-F1
#
_cell.length_a   1.000
_cell.length_b   1.000
_cell.length_c   1.000
_cell.angle_alpha   90.00
_cell.angle_beta   90.00
_cell.angle_gamma   90.00
#
_symmetry.space_group_name_H-M   'P 1'
#
loop_
_entity.id
_entity.type
_entity.pdbx_description
1 polymer ?
#
loop_
_entity_poly.entity_id
_entity_poly.type
_entity_poly.pdbx_seq_one_letter_code
_entity_poly.pdbx_strand_id
1 'polypeptide(L)'
;ATDKRTPGAAVCLENAGVYNAFRTAALNSYKLLKYSKCIEIMFIPIILILISLNCCTAQDATCKDDDGNIPPNVESSNIIKSTADLVWAQSARNVNDGREHSIARTLVPFTANNGDIKVLAYSDDPPNLPPRNEKSKAKGVLLIDNRDTDAAAWFVHTVPKFLAHLGGYSWPAAETAKGHMFLCLAFNEAHLNLVAKAIRYQEPFIYANSLSPELLNQHVELSNLITGTQIRVTPFLEHAKFATKAAANIQAFGKHTKSYSDMYARVLKNKFAANIRIWAPSDARSKSICKGQYQLRKIASPMQLAGSLVSREADSAKWALVEQKNTVCLTTNDYTVGEKKIPGAAVCLENAGVYNAFSKQSSSWFCPKVALHRLQLAKMIIMQLFFVYKPPTLLSTKIIKSERNPTWGNSAANIDQNAGHSIRRTMENFIANNGNINVLAYSDDPPNLPPMNEKSKAKGVLLVHSGADDKAAWFVHTAPNFLAHLGPYLWPAAETPKGHMFLCLSLSKAHLNSVAKAIRYQEPFIYANNLSPALLTQYSELSNLATGVEIRVTPFLEHAKFTTKSANGAAANIQAFGKHKKSYLDMYAKVLKNKLGASIRIWALSDTRSKSICKGQYQLRKVTSPLQLADSQVRREDDSARWAVVDGKNIVCLTTNDYKV
;
A
#
# COMPACT_ATOMS: atom_id res chain seq x y z
N ALA A 1 13.80 -31.65 -20.47
CA ALA A 1 12.54 -32.36 -20.74
C ALA A 1 11.83 -32.86 -19.48
N THR A 2 12.39 -32.65 -18.27
CA THR A 2 11.94 -33.31 -17.04
C THR A 2 10.67 -32.70 -16.44
N ASP A 3 10.54 -31.36 -16.37
CA ASP A 3 9.39 -30.75 -15.68
C ASP A 3 8.06 -30.88 -16.44
N LYS A 4 8.09 -31.03 -17.78
CA LYS A 4 6.89 -31.33 -18.58
C LYS A 4 6.20 -32.62 -18.14
N ARG A 5 6.96 -33.60 -17.65
CA ARG A 5 6.45 -34.88 -17.14
C ARG A 5 6.14 -34.85 -15.64
N THR A 6 6.56 -33.80 -14.92
CA THR A 6 6.25 -33.59 -13.50
C THR A 6 4.81 -33.11 -13.36
N PRO A 7 3.92 -33.88 -12.70
CA PRO A 7 2.62 -33.38 -12.26
C PRO A 7 2.75 -32.11 -11.43
N GLY A 8 1.71 -31.30 -11.41
CA GLY A 8 1.69 -30.16 -10.53
C GLY A 8 0.49 -29.27 -10.73
N ALA A 9 0.48 -28.13 -10.03
CA ALA A 9 -0.65 -27.23 -10.03
C ALA A 9 -0.23 -25.78 -10.06
N ALA A 10 -1.24 -24.97 -10.36
CA ALA A 10 -1.23 -23.55 -10.11
C ALA A 10 -2.54 -23.15 -9.45
N VAL A 11 -2.47 -22.44 -8.32
CA VAL A 11 -3.63 -21.80 -7.70
C VAL A 11 -3.51 -20.31 -7.95
N CYS A 12 -4.38 -19.80 -8.83
CA CYS A 12 -4.38 -18.43 -9.30
C CYS A 12 -5.49 -17.63 -8.63
N LEU A 13 -5.12 -16.53 -8.00
CA LEU A 13 -6.01 -15.60 -7.31
C LEU A 13 -6.13 -14.32 -8.13
N GLU A 14 -7.36 -13.91 -8.43
CA GLU A 14 -7.64 -12.57 -8.96
C GLU A 14 -7.85 -11.60 -7.80
N ASN A 15 -6.84 -10.78 -7.52
CA ASN A 15 -6.91 -9.73 -6.51
C ASN A 15 -5.89 -8.63 -6.84
N ALA A 16 -6.37 -7.42 -7.12
CA ALA A 16 -5.52 -6.31 -7.56
C ALA A 16 -4.41 -5.95 -6.56
N GLY A 17 -4.69 -5.98 -5.26
CA GLY A 17 -3.69 -5.63 -4.26
C GLY A 17 -2.62 -6.72 -4.07
N VAL A 18 -3.03 -7.99 -4.02
CA VAL A 18 -2.06 -9.10 -3.97
C VAL A 18 -1.23 -9.12 -5.25
N TYR A 19 -1.86 -8.92 -6.41
CA TYR A 19 -1.17 -8.75 -7.68
C TYR A 19 -0.13 -7.64 -7.65
N ASN A 20 -0.48 -6.45 -7.17
CA ASN A 20 0.46 -5.34 -7.09
C ASN A 20 1.64 -5.66 -6.17
N ALA A 21 1.42 -6.33 -5.03
CA ALA A 21 2.50 -6.72 -4.12
C ALA A 21 3.54 -7.65 -4.77
N PHE A 22 3.11 -8.61 -5.60
CA PHE A 22 4.03 -9.48 -6.35
C PHE A 22 4.59 -8.81 -7.63
N ARG A 23 3.80 -7.96 -8.30
CA ARG A 23 4.20 -7.24 -9.51
C ARG A 23 5.37 -6.30 -9.24
N THR A 24 5.33 -5.56 -8.14
CA THR A 24 6.41 -4.63 -7.75
C THR A 24 7.74 -5.38 -7.57
N ALA A 25 7.69 -6.53 -6.88
CA ALA A 25 8.85 -7.40 -6.73
C ALA A 25 9.40 -7.89 -8.09
N ALA A 26 8.50 -8.24 -9.02
CA ALA A 26 8.87 -8.66 -10.37
C ALA A 26 9.47 -7.52 -11.25
N LEU A 27 9.04 -6.26 -11.07
CA LEU A 27 9.50 -5.11 -11.87
C LEU A 27 10.82 -4.51 -11.38
N ASN A 28 11.05 -4.48 -10.07
CA ASN A 28 12.29 -3.92 -9.51
C ASN A 28 13.56 -4.66 -9.98
N SER A 29 13.39 -5.89 -10.48
CA SER A 29 14.46 -6.70 -11.07
C SER A 29 14.96 -6.21 -12.47
N TYR A 30 14.29 -5.22 -13.08
CA TYR A 30 14.70 -4.60 -14.35
C TYR A 30 15.56 -3.34 -14.19
N LYS A 31 15.67 -2.75 -12.99
CA LYS A 31 16.44 -1.52 -12.77
C LYS A 31 17.95 -1.73 -12.63
N LEU A 32 18.43 -2.98 -12.57
CA LEU A 32 19.85 -3.26 -12.27
C LEU A 32 20.64 -4.00 -13.35
N LEU A 33 20.05 -4.44 -14.47
CA LEU A 33 20.78 -5.01 -15.62
C LEU A 33 19.94 -4.95 -16.90
N LYS A 34 19.94 -3.81 -17.59
CA LYS A 34 19.74 -3.62 -19.06
C LYS A 34 19.41 -2.15 -19.37
N TYR A 35 20.43 -1.31 -19.29
CA TYR A 35 20.63 -0.28 -20.30
C TYR A 35 21.97 -0.60 -20.96
N SER A 36 22.04 -0.43 -22.28
CA SER A 36 23.22 -0.64 -23.14
C SER A 36 23.48 -2.06 -23.64
N LYS A 37 22.71 -2.48 -24.66
CA LYS A 37 23.19 -3.31 -25.80
C LYS A 37 22.22 -3.23 -27.00
N CYS A 38 21.78 -2.01 -27.32
CA CYS A 38 21.15 -1.64 -28.59
C CYS A 38 21.38 -0.13 -28.74
N ILE A 39 22.52 0.20 -29.35
CA ILE A 39 22.89 1.40 -30.13
C ILE A 39 24.42 1.29 -30.16
N GLU A 40 24.90 0.51 -31.12
CA GLU A 40 26.21 0.75 -31.70
C GLU A 40 26.01 1.71 -32.86
N ILE A 41 27.05 2.53 -33.06
CA ILE A 41 27.33 3.43 -34.18
C ILE A 41 26.98 4.90 -33.91
N MET A 42 28.09 5.63 -33.75
CA MET A 42 28.36 7.04 -34.01
C MET A 42 28.51 8.00 -32.81
N PHE A 43 29.73 8.57 -32.78
CA PHE A 43 30.21 9.77 -32.08
C PHE A 43 30.83 9.61 -30.69
N ILE A 44 32.03 9.00 -30.70
CA ILE A 44 33.11 9.22 -29.73
C ILE A 44 33.88 10.48 -30.19
N PRO A 45 33.36 11.70 -29.98
CA PRO A 45 34.22 12.75 -29.41
C PRO A 45 33.51 13.79 -28.51
N ILE A 46 32.24 13.59 -28.11
CA ILE A 46 31.46 14.62 -27.38
C ILE A 46 31.64 14.57 -25.84
N ILE A 47 32.27 13.51 -25.30
CA ILE A 47 32.35 13.27 -23.85
C ILE A 47 33.37 14.17 -23.12
N LEU A 48 34.29 14.84 -23.82
CA LEU A 48 35.26 15.75 -23.19
C LEU A 48 34.74 17.19 -22.99
N ILE A 49 33.60 17.55 -23.58
CA ILE A 49 32.99 18.90 -23.43
C ILE A 49 31.91 18.93 -22.34
N LEU A 50 31.40 17.77 -21.90
CA LEU A 50 30.30 17.71 -20.92
C LEU A 50 30.75 17.68 -19.45
N ILE A 51 32.06 17.60 -19.16
CA ILE A 51 32.59 17.68 -17.78
C ILE A 51 32.79 19.14 -17.33
N SER A 52 32.70 20.11 -18.26
CA SER A 52 32.84 21.55 -17.97
C SER A 52 31.50 22.31 -17.86
N LEU A 53 30.35 21.65 -18.06
CA LEU A 53 29.03 22.23 -17.83
C LEU A 53 28.39 21.62 -16.59
N ASN A 54 28.77 22.17 -15.44
CA ASN A 54 27.94 22.15 -14.23
C ASN A 54 26.52 22.60 -14.64
N CYS A 55 25.56 21.68 -14.65
CA CYS A 55 24.18 21.97 -15.02
C CYS A 55 23.60 23.01 -14.06
N CYS A 56 23.44 24.24 -14.53
CA CYS A 56 22.48 25.19 -14.01
C CYS A 56 21.09 24.54 -14.11
N THR A 57 20.60 24.00 -13.00
CA THR A 57 19.15 23.75 -12.89
C THR A 57 18.48 25.12 -12.84
N ALA A 58 17.65 25.43 -13.84
CA ALA A 58 16.82 26.62 -13.78
C ALA A 58 15.97 26.56 -12.48
N GLN A 59 16.00 27.62 -11.68
CA GLN A 59 15.19 27.71 -10.49
C GLN A 59 13.80 28.22 -10.87
N ASP A 60 12.82 27.32 -10.93
CA ASP A 60 11.42 27.65 -11.25
C ASP A 60 10.53 27.57 -10.00
N ALA A 61 9.41 28.32 -9.96
CA ALA A 61 8.43 28.30 -8.83
C ALA A 61 7.58 27.02 -8.81
N THR A 62 8.21 25.86 -8.65
CA THR A 62 7.55 24.55 -8.61
C THR A 62 7.99 23.72 -7.39
N CYS A 63 7.16 22.75 -7.01
CA CYS A 63 7.48 21.79 -5.95
C CYS A 63 8.60 20.85 -6.40
N LYS A 64 9.66 20.75 -5.59
CA LYS A 64 10.83 19.91 -5.89
C LYS A 64 10.81 18.64 -5.04
N ASP A 65 11.40 17.58 -5.57
CA ASP A 65 11.49 16.29 -4.92
C ASP A 65 12.93 15.97 -4.47
N ASP A 66 13.13 14.78 -3.90
CA ASP A 66 14.36 14.38 -3.21
C ASP A 66 15.52 13.85 -4.09
N ASP A 67 15.44 13.84 -5.43
CA ASP A 67 16.48 13.32 -6.37
C ASP A 67 16.99 11.87 -6.15
N GLY A 68 16.50 11.10 -5.16
CA GLY A 68 16.57 9.63 -5.14
C GLY A 68 17.62 8.95 -4.24
N ASN A 69 18.34 9.67 -3.38
CA ASN A 69 19.18 9.04 -2.34
C ASN A 69 18.35 8.59 -1.13
N ILE A 70 18.80 7.65 -0.29
CA ILE A 70 18.15 7.27 0.98
C ILE A 70 19.24 7.09 2.05
N PRO A 71 19.19 7.74 3.23
CA PRO A 71 20.24 7.65 4.23
C PRO A 71 19.87 6.69 5.38
N PRO A 72 20.86 6.21 6.15
CA PRO A 72 20.62 5.53 7.41
C PRO A 72 20.44 6.55 8.56
N ASN A 73 19.47 6.32 9.44
CA ASN A 73 19.30 6.88 10.80
C ASN A 73 18.32 8.07 11.01
N VAL A 74 18.09 8.44 12.28
CA VAL A 74 16.80 8.41 13.02
C VAL A 74 16.03 9.77 13.11
N GLU A 75 15.99 10.56 12.04
CA GLU A 75 15.07 11.73 11.95
C GLU A 75 14.33 11.71 10.61
N SER A 76 13.72 10.55 10.31
CA SER A 76 13.16 10.26 9.01
C SER A 76 11.86 11.05 8.75
N SER A 77 11.85 11.84 7.68
CA SER A 77 10.61 12.32 7.07
C SER A 77 10.15 11.33 6.00
N ASN A 78 8.85 11.32 5.71
CA ASN A 78 8.27 10.53 4.63
C ASN A 78 7.59 11.46 3.63
N ILE A 79 7.63 11.08 2.35
CA ILE A 79 7.10 11.86 1.22
C ILE A 79 6.14 11.03 0.37
N ILE A 80 5.12 11.68 -0.16
CA ILE A 80 4.29 11.19 -1.27
C ILE A 80 4.51 12.17 -2.43
N LYS A 81 4.93 11.64 -3.59
CA LYS A 81 5.24 12.43 -4.79
C LYS A 81 4.25 12.13 -5.91
N SER A 82 3.96 13.08 -6.79
CA SER A 82 3.08 12.92 -7.96
C SER A 82 3.65 11.94 -9.00
N THR A 83 3.63 10.65 -8.67
CA THR A 83 4.11 9.53 -9.50
C THR A 83 3.00 8.47 -9.62
N ALA A 84 3.20 7.46 -10.47
CA ALA A 84 2.21 6.40 -10.68
C ALA A 84 1.91 5.57 -9.40
N ASP A 85 2.85 5.51 -8.45
CA ASP A 85 2.75 4.73 -7.20
C ASP A 85 2.76 5.68 -5.99
N LEU A 86 1.59 6.23 -5.64
CA LEU A 86 1.39 7.16 -4.51
C LEU A 86 1.33 6.41 -3.18
N VAL A 87 2.48 6.21 -2.55
CA VAL A 87 2.65 5.58 -1.23
C VAL A 87 3.60 6.42 -0.39
N TRP A 88 3.46 6.40 0.94
CA TRP A 88 4.47 6.97 1.83
C TRP A 88 5.82 6.27 1.59
N ALA A 89 6.81 7.03 1.18
CA ALA A 89 8.20 6.59 1.01
C ALA A 89 9.10 7.42 1.93
N GLN A 90 10.22 6.83 2.36
CA GLN A 90 11.22 7.56 3.14
C GLN A 90 11.87 8.64 2.28
N SER A 91 12.04 9.83 2.86
CA SER A 91 12.72 10.94 2.20
C SER A 91 14.23 10.67 2.08
N ALA A 92 14.89 11.39 1.17
CA ALA A 92 16.32 11.19 0.89
C ALA A 92 17.28 11.69 1.97
N ARG A 93 16.81 12.56 2.85
CA ARG A 93 17.54 13.11 3.99
C ARG A 93 16.59 13.34 5.15
N ASN A 94 17.16 13.51 6.34
CA ASN A 94 16.40 13.96 7.50
C ASN A 94 15.93 15.40 7.28
N VAL A 95 14.80 15.77 7.89
CA VAL A 95 14.21 17.10 7.66
C VAL A 95 15.08 18.25 8.16
N ASN A 96 16.02 18.01 9.07
CA ASN A 96 17.00 19.01 9.52
C ASN A 96 18.21 19.17 8.59
N ASP A 97 18.42 18.26 7.65
CA ASP A 97 19.45 18.37 6.62
C ASP A 97 18.83 18.97 5.35
N GLY A 98 19.14 20.23 5.10
CA GLY A 98 18.63 20.95 3.93
C GLY A 98 19.24 20.48 2.61
N ARG A 99 20.32 19.67 2.62
CA ARG A 99 20.89 19.14 1.38
C ARG A 99 19.97 18.08 0.82
N GLU A 100 19.71 18.12 -0.47
CA GLU A 100 18.94 17.10 -1.20
C GLU A 100 17.48 16.87 -0.75
N HIS A 101 16.99 17.49 0.34
CA HIS A 101 15.63 17.35 0.84
C HIS A 101 14.63 18.24 0.06
N SER A 102 13.51 17.67 -0.37
CA SER A 102 12.42 18.31 -1.14
C SER A 102 11.95 19.65 -0.59
N ILE A 103 11.68 19.72 0.73
CA ILE A 103 11.30 20.95 1.42
C ILE A 103 12.36 22.05 1.20
N ALA A 104 13.63 21.76 1.51
CA ALA A 104 14.71 22.72 1.36
C ALA A 104 14.90 23.13 -0.10
N ARG A 105 14.89 22.17 -1.03
CA ARG A 105 14.95 22.41 -2.49
C ARG A 105 13.83 23.34 -2.98
N THR A 106 12.61 23.10 -2.53
CA THR A 106 11.43 23.90 -2.88
C THR A 106 11.55 25.32 -2.34
N LEU A 107 12.08 25.47 -1.12
CA LEU A 107 12.19 26.77 -0.43
C LEU A 107 13.50 27.52 -0.71
N VAL A 108 14.39 27.02 -1.59
CA VAL A 108 15.62 27.74 -1.97
C VAL A 108 15.36 29.21 -2.37
N PRO A 109 14.37 29.53 -3.25
CA PRO A 109 14.11 30.91 -3.62
C PRO A 109 13.72 31.80 -2.44
N PHE A 110 13.10 31.21 -1.40
CA PHE A 110 12.72 31.91 -0.17
C PHE A 110 13.91 32.09 0.80
N THR A 111 14.86 31.16 0.84
CA THR A 111 15.98 31.17 1.80
C THR A 111 17.26 31.85 1.29
N ALA A 112 17.44 31.97 -0.03
CA ALA A 112 18.70 32.43 -0.63
C ALA A 112 18.56 33.64 -1.58
N ASN A 113 17.36 34.22 -1.68
CA ASN A 113 16.94 35.25 -2.65
C ASN A 113 17.13 34.81 -4.12
N ASN A 114 16.05 34.82 -4.88
CA ASN A 114 16.11 34.69 -6.34
C ASN A 114 15.30 35.83 -6.95
N GLY A 115 15.93 36.67 -7.77
CA GLY A 115 15.29 37.83 -8.39
C GLY A 115 14.09 37.46 -9.26
N ASP A 116 14.10 36.26 -9.83
CA ASP A 116 13.07 35.73 -10.73
C ASP A 116 11.85 35.20 -9.98
N ILE A 117 11.97 34.83 -8.71
CA ILE A 117 10.88 34.23 -7.93
C ILE A 117 10.45 35.18 -6.82
N LYS A 118 9.21 35.67 -6.89
CA LYS A 118 8.62 36.47 -5.81
C LYS A 118 8.03 35.56 -4.74
N VAL A 119 8.09 36.01 -3.49
CA VAL A 119 7.64 35.23 -2.34
C VAL A 119 6.68 36.00 -1.47
N LEU A 120 5.73 35.29 -0.87
CA LEU A 120 4.89 35.79 0.22
C LEU A 120 4.82 34.69 1.28
N ALA A 121 5.24 35.00 2.50
CA ALA A 121 5.25 34.03 3.59
C ALA A 121 4.42 34.51 4.77
N TYR A 122 3.70 33.57 5.37
CA TYR A 122 2.77 33.83 6.45
C TYR A 122 2.88 32.78 7.55
N SER A 123 2.76 33.21 8.81
CA SER A 123 2.84 32.33 9.99
C SER A 123 2.33 33.07 11.23
N ASP A 124 1.60 32.38 12.10
CA ASP A 124 1.26 32.83 13.47
C ASP A 124 2.46 32.76 14.45
N ASP A 125 3.48 31.98 14.12
CA ASP A 125 4.71 31.86 14.93
C ASP A 125 5.93 31.82 13.98
N PRO A 126 6.31 32.94 13.36
CA PRO A 126 7.47 33.01 12.47
C PRO A 126 8.78 32.97 13.27
N PRO A 127 9.89 32.46 12.68
CA PRO A 127 11.18 32.46 13.35
C PRO A 127 11.68 33.87 13.65
N ASN A 128 12.47 34.01 14.71
CA ASN A 128 13.12 35.25 15.14
C ASN A 128 12.16 36.41 15.50
N LEU A 129 10.87 36.12 15.65
CA LEU A 129 9.86 37.06 16.11
C LEU A 129 9.03 36.42 17.23
N PRO A 130 8.48 37.19 18.18
CA PRO A 130 7.46 36.69 19.09
C PRO A 130 6.23 36.22 18.30
N PRO A 131 5.42 35.28 18.84
CA PRO A 131 4.15 34.89 18.22
C PRO A 131 3.32 36.11 17.83
N ARG A 132 2.81 36.14 16.60
CA ARG A 132 2.03 37.24 16.05
C ARG A 132 0.68 36.71 15.60
N ASN A 133 -0.39 37.39 16.01
CA ASN A 133 -1.75 37.04 15.60
C ASN A 133 -2.12 35.59 16.00
N GLU A 134 -1.98 35.27 17.30
CA GLU A 134 -2.27 33.96 17.92
C GLU A 134 -3.70 33.43 17.69
N LYS A 135 -4.58 34.27 17.12
CA LYS A 135 -5.89 33.83 16.68
C LYS A 135 -5.80 32.91 15.47
N SER A 136 -4.87 33.14 14.53
CA SER A 136 -4.68 32.26 13.38
C SER A 136 -3.71 31.13 13.68
N LYS A 137 -3.84 30.02 12.94
CA LYS A 137 -2.91 28.87 12.94
C LYS A 137 -2.27 28.65 11.57
N ALA A 138 -2.42 29.62 10.66
CA ALA A 138 -2.05 29.51 9.26
C ALA A 138 -0.55 29.72 9.07
N LYS A 139 0.11 28.76 8.41
CA LYS A 139 1.53 28.83 8.07
C LYS A 139 1.79 28.38 6.64
N GLY A 140 2.61 29.11 5.90
CA GLY A 140 2.96 28.75 4.52
C GLY A 140 3.76 29.79 3.76
N VAL A 141 4.15 29.43 2.54
CA VAL A 141 4.90 30.25 1.59
C VAL A 141 4.25 30.11 0.21
N LEU A 142 4.01 31.24 -0.44
CA LEU A 142 3.62 31.32 -1.83
C LEU A 142 4.85 31.73 -2.64
N LEU A 143 5.19 30.94 -3.65
CA LEU A 143 6.28 31.20 -4.60
C LEU A 143 5.64 31.51 -5.95
N ILE A 144 6.07 32.58 -6.60
CA ILE A 144 5.51 33.05 -7.87
C ILE A 144 6.68 33.32 -8.81
N ASP A 145 6.70 32.64 -9.93
CA ASP A 145 7.67 32.91 -10.98
C ASP A 145 7.30 34.22 -11.67
N ASN A 146 8.23 35.16 -11.74
CA ASN A 146 8.02 36.46 -12.35
C ASN A 146 8.51 36.50 -13.81
N ARG A 147 8.88 35.35 -14.36
CA ARG A 147 9.20 35.15 -15.78
C ARG A 147 7.95 34.64 -16.50
N ASP A 148 7.97 34.62 -17.82
CA ASP A 148 6.84 34.16 -18.64
C ASP A 148 6.68 32.61 -18.63
N THR A 149 6.57 32.00 -17.44
CA THR A 149 6.47 30.53 -17.24
C THR A 149 5.12 30.07 -16.67
N ASP A 150 4.21 31.01 -16.35
CA ASP A 150 2.88 30.79 -15.76
C ASP A 150 2.96 29.81 -14.58
N ALA A 151 3.84 30.09 -13.60
CA ALA A 151 4.22 29.13 -12.57
C ALA A 151 4.12 29.71 -11.15
N ALA A 152 3.32 29.07 -10.31
CA ALA A 152 3.25 29.35 -8.89
C ALA A 152 3.24 28.06 -8.06
N ALA A 153 3.74 28.15 -6.83
CA ALA A 153 3.69 27.07 -5.85
C ALA A 153 3.17 27.55 -4.49
N TRP A 154 2.22 26.83 -3.91
CA TRP A 154 1.69 27.07 -2.58
C TRP A 154 2.17 25.99 -1.63
N PHE A 155 3.00 26.40 -0.68
CA PHE A 155 3.61 25.55 0.33
C PHE A 155 2.92 25.79 1.68
N VAL A 156 2.30 24.76 2.25
CA VAL A 156 1.58 24.79 3.52
C VAL A 156 2.24 23.86 4.52
N HIS A 157 2.38 24.28 5.78
CA HIS A 157 2.99 23.45 6.82
C HIS A 157 2.38 23.68 8.21
N THR A 158 2.75 22.82 9.17
CA THR A 158 2.29 22.93 10.57
C THR A 158 3.38 23.32 11.57
N VAL A 159 4.62 23.50 11.11
CA VAL A 159 5.79 23.73 11.97
C VAL A 159 5.86 25.18 12.46
N PRO A 160 5.83 25.46 13.77
CA PRO A 160 6.13 26.78 14.32
C PRO A 160 7.62 27.13 14.20
N LYS A 161 7.95 28.42 14.16
CA LYS A 161 9.32 28.95 14.03
C LYS A 161 10.07 28.45 12.80
N PHE A 162 9.34 28.07 11.76
CA PHE A 162 9.85 27.65 10.44
C PHE A 162 9.23 28.58 9.39
N LEU A 163 9.96 29.21 8.46
CA LEU A 163 11.40 29.23 8.17
C LEU A 163 11.84 30.70 7.97
N ALA A 164 13.10 31.06 8.26
CA ALA A 164 13.56 32.44 8.18
C ALA A 164 13.76 32.88 6.71
N HIS A 165 13.13 34.00 6.33
CA HIS A 165 13.34 34.58 5.00
C HIS A 165 14.78 35.07 4.87
N LEU A 166 15.47 34.66 3.80
CA LEU A 166 16.89 34.97 3.55
C LEU A 166 17.86 34.50 4.65
N GLY A 167 17.42 33.60 5.53
CA GLY A 167 18.21 33.10 6.67
C GLY A 167 18.87 31.74 6.45
N GLY A 168 18.77 31.18 5.23
CA GLY A 168 19.13 29.78 4.98
C GLY A 168 18.09 28.77 5.50
N TYR A 169 18.29 27.49 5.18
CA TYR A 169 17.41 26.43 5.65
C TYR A 169 17.74 26.04 7.10
N SER A 170 16.73 25.99 7.98
CA SER A 170 16.89 25.63 9.39
C SER A 170 15.66 24.89 9.92
N TRP A 171 15.88 23.82 10.68
CA TRP A 171 14.83 23.06 11.35
C TRP A 171 14.73 23.43 12.84
N PRO A 172 13.52 23.73 13.37
CA PRO A 172 13.32 23.98 14.79
C PRO A 172 13.46 22.69 15.62
N ALA A 173 14.55 22.54 16.38
CA ALA A 173 14.84 21.33 17.15
C ALA A 173 13.73 20.94 18.15
N ALA A 174 13.00 21.91 18.71
CA ALA A 174 11.88 21.66 19.62
C ALA A 174 10.70 20.91 18.98
N GLU A 175 10.61 20.95 17.64
CA GLU A 175 9.53 20.34 16.88
C GLU A 175 9.86 18.93 16.38
N THR A 176 11.10 18.46 16.58
CA THR A 176 11.52 17.09 16.21
C THR A 176 10.71 16.00 16.93
N ALA A 177 10.25 16.27 18.16
CA ALA A 177 9.48 15.31 18.94
C ALA A 177 7.99 15.21 18.52
N LYS A 178 7.53 16.03 17.58
CA LYS A 178 6.12 16.12 17.18
C LYS A 178 5.93 15.71 15.72
N GLY A 179 4.76 15.15 15.42
CA GLY A 179 4.33 14.94 14.04
C GLY A 179 4.04 16.26 13.33
N HIS A 180 4.55 16.43 12.10
CA HIS A 180 4.27 17.58 11.24
C HIS A 180 3.96 17.13 9.82
N MET A 181 3.25 17.99 9.07
CA MET A 181 2.92 17.72 7.68
C MET A 181 3.17 18.95 6.83
N PHE A 182 3.65 18.71 5.61
CA PHE A 182 3.90 19.69 4.57
C PHE A 182 3.10 19.31 3.33
N LEU A 183 2.58 20.32 2.65
CA LEU A 183 1.90 20.15 1.37
C LEU A 183 2.43 21.23 0.42
N CYS A 184 2.91 20.80 -0.75
CA CYS A 184 3.28 21.71 -1.82
C CYS A 184 2.38 21.45 -3.02
N LEU A 185 1.76 22.52 -3.54
CA LEU A 185 0.92 22.49 -4.73
C LEU A 185 1.51 23.41 -5.80
N ALA A 186 1.87 22.87 -6.96
CA ALA A 186 2.26 23.66 -8.13
C ALA A 186 1.03 23.90 -9.03
N PHE A 187 0.80 25.15 -9.43
CA PHE A 187 -0.37 25.57 -10.20
C PHE A 187 -0.04 26.78 -11.09
N ASN A 188 -0.97 27.14 -11.98
CA ASN A 188 -0.83 28.28 -12.88
C ASN A 188 -1.23 29.59 -12.20
N GLU A 189 -0.63 30.70 -12.59
CA GLU A 189 -0.82 32.02 -11.98
C GLU A 189 -2.28 32.51 -12.06
N ALA A 190 -3.05 32.01 -13.03
CA ALA A 190 -4.50 32.22 -13.13
C ALA A 190 -5.27 31.86 -11.83
N HIS A 191 -4.77 30.95 -11.00
CA HIS A 191 -5.40 30.58 -9.72
C HIS A 191 -4.87 31.38 -8.51
N LEU A 192 -3.95 32.33 -8.69
CA LEU A 192 -3.35 33.10 -7.58
C LEU A 192 -4.40 33.82 -6.74
N ASN A 193 -5.36 34.49 -7.36
CA ASN A 193 -6.43 35.18 -6.61
C ASN A 193 -7.27 34.21 -5.78
N LEU A 194 -7.53 33.00 -6.27
CA LEU A 194 -8.27 31.97 -5.54
C LEU A 194 -7.51 31.51 -4.29
N VAL A 195 -6.21 31.26 -4.44
CA VAL A 195 -5.33 30.85 -3.34
C VAL A 195 -5.15 31.99 -2.34
N ALA A 196 -4.89 33.21 -2.81
CA ALA A 196 -4.72 34.39 -1.98
C ALA A 196 -5.96 34.69 -1.13
N LYS A 197 -7.16 34.57 -1.73
CA LYS A 197 -8.42 34.73 -1.01
C LYS A 197 -8.61 33.65 0.05
N ALA A 198 -8.33 32.38 -0.27
CA ALA A 198 -8.39 31.29 0.70
C ALA A 198 -7.40 31.48 1.86
N ILE A 199 -6.22 32.05 1.60
CA ILE A 199 -5.23 32.43 2.62
C ILE A 199 -5.76 33.57 3.48
N ARG A 200 -6.27 34.65 2.87
CA ARG A 200 -6.79 35.84 3.54
C ARG A 200 -7.90 35.53 4.54
N TYR A 201 -8.78 34.58 4.20
CA TYR A 201 -9.84 34.13 5.11
C TYR A 201 -9.34 33.44 6.38
N GLN A 202 -8.08 33.03 6.44
CA GLN A 202 -7.45 32.47 7.63
C GLN A 202 -6.92 33.54 8.59
N GLU A 203 -7.07 34.83 8.25
CA GLU A 203 -6.51 35.96 9.00
C GLU A 203 -5.01 35.76 9.34
N PRO A 204 -4.15 35.43 8.37
CA PRO A 204 -2.76 35.10 8.66
C PRO A 204 -1.93 36.36 8.94
N PHE A 205 -0.79 36.21 9.61
CA PHE A 205 0.22 37.25 9.71
C PHE A 205 1.27 37.07 8.61
N ILE A 206 1.44 38.08 7.75
CA ILE A 206 2.45 38.09 6.68
C ILE A 206 3.77 38.60 7.27
N TYR A 207 4.81 37.77 7.25
CA TYR A 207 6.11 38.09 7.85
C TYR A 207 7.22 38.34 6.82
N ALA A 208 7.01 37.96 5.56
CA ALA A 208 7.88 38.31 4.44
C ALA A 208 7.08 38.45 3.15
N ASN A 209 7.41 39.45 2.33
CA ASN A 209 6.85 39.59 0.99
C ASN A 209 7.87 40.28 0.07
N SER A 210 7.91 39.86 -1.19
CA SER A 210 8.71 40.48 -2.26
C SER A 210 7.90 40.68 -3.55
N LEU A 211 6.58 40.79 -3.42
CA LEU A 211 5.68 40.92 -4.57
C LEU A 211 5.87 42.27 -5.26
N SER A 212 5.89 42.28 -6.59
CA SER A 212 6.03 43.51 -7.38
C SER A 212 4.69 44.27 -7.49
N PRO A 213 4.71 45.60 -7.66
CA PRO A 213 3.50 46.39 -7.90
C PRO A 213 2.68 45.88 -9.10
N GLU A 214 3.36 45.43 -10.17
CA GLU A 214 2.72 44.89 -11.37
C GLU A 214 1.87 43.67 -11.04
N LEU A 215 2.42 42.73 -10.26
CA LEU A 215 1.73 41.52 -9.84
C LEU A 215 0.53 41.84 -8.93
N LEU A 216 0.68 42.83 -8.05
CA LEU A 216 -0.39 43.26 -7.14
C LEU A 216 -1.54 43.96 -7.88
N ASN A 217 -1.24 44.69 -8.95
CA ASN A 217 -2.24 45.33 -9.81
C ASN A 217 -3.04 44.30 -10.63
N GLN A 218 -2.40 43.19 -11.03
CA GLN A 218 -3.04 42.09 -11.74
C GLN A 218 -3.88 41.19 -10.81
N HIS A 219 -3.46 41.04 -9.55
CA HIS A 219 -4.06 40.13 -8.59
C HIS A 219 -4.59 40.85 -7.34
N VAL A 220 -5.81 41.37 -7.45
CA VAL A 220 -6.48 42.13 -6.37
C VAL A 220 -6.56 41.38 -5.04
N GLU A 221 -6.72 40.05 -5.02
CA GLU A 221 -6.77 39.30 -3.75
C GLU A 221 -5.39 39.13 -3.11
N LEU A 222 -4.30 39.12 -3.91
CA LEU A 222 -2.94 39.21 -3.36
C LEU A 222 -2.70 40.58 -2.73
N SER A 223 -3.11 41.66 -3.41
CA SER A 223 -3.06 43.02 -2.87
C SER A 223 -3.85 43.13 -1.55
N ASN A 224 -5.08 42.60 -1.52
CA ASN A 224 -5.92 42.59 -0.32
C ASN A 224 -5.29 41.78 0.82
N LEU A 225 -4.58 40.69 0.51
CA LEU A 225 -3.90 39.85 1.50
C LEU A 225 -2.72 40.60 2.14
N ILE A 226 -1.85 41.23 1.35
CA ILE A 226 -0.68 41.95 1.90
C ILE A 226 -1.05 43.23 2.64
N THR A 227 -2.11 43.92 2.20
CA THR A 227 -2.60 45.16 2.84
C THR A 227 -3.44 44.88 4.09
N GLY A 228 -3.77 43.62 4.36
CA GLY A 228 -4.60 43.24 5.51
C GLY A 228 -6.06 43.71 5.37
N THR A 229 -6.58 43.81 4.15
CA THR A 229 -7.94 44.29 3.90
C THR A 229 -8.96 43.39 4.60
N GLN A 230 -9.74 43.97 5.51
CA GLN A 230 -10.67 43.23 6.36
C GLN A 230 -11.82 42.58 5.60
N ILE A 231 -12.21 41.36 6.00
CA ILE A 231 -13.42 40.70 5.52
C ILE A 231 -14.61 41.17 6.36
N ARG A 232 -15.44 42.01 5.77
CA ARG A 232 -16.60 42.64 6.45
C ARG A 232 -17.94 42.07 6.00
N VAL A 233 -18.01 41.49 4.80
CA VAL A 233 -19.26 41.02 4.18
C VAL A 233 -19.30 39.49 4.18
N THR A 234 -20.49 38.94 4.36
CA THR A 234 -20.74 37.49 4.26
C THR A 234 -20.66 37.01 2.81
N PRO A 235 -20.29 35.74 2.55
CA PRO A 235 -20.02 34.69 3.53
C PRO A 235 -18.61 34.79 4.16
N PHE A 236 -18.51 34.47 5.45
CA PHE A 236 -17.24 34.35 6.20
C PHE A 236 -16.52 33.01 5.99
N LEU A 237 -16.88 32.32 4.90
CA LEU A 237 -16.30 31.08 4.42
C LEU A 237 -15.97 31.25 2.94
N GLU A 238 -14.73 30.94 2.57
CA GLU A 238 -14.27 30.91 1.19
C GLU A 238 -14.08 29.46 0.76
N HIS A 239 -14.36 29.18 -0.51
CA HIS A 239 -14.18 27.86 -1.10
C HIS A 239 -13.81 28.01 -2.58
N ALA A 240 -12.54 27.76 -2.86
CA ALA A 240 -11.98 27.75 -4.19
C ALA A 240 -11.82 26.33 -4.72
N LYS A 241 -11.98 26.15 -6.03
CA LYS A 241 -11.62 24.92 -6.74
C LYS A 241 -10.66 25.27 -7.87
N PHE A 242 -9.60 24.50 -8.01
CA PHE A 242 -8.63 24.65 -9.09
C PHE A 242 -7.87 23.34 -9.32
N ALA A 243 -7.15 23.25 -10.44
CA ALA A 243 -6.30 22.11 -10.75
C ALA A 243 -4.82 22.49 -10.58
N THR A 244 -4.01 21.53 -10.12
CA THR A 244 -2.54 21.66 -10.17
C THR A 244 -2.02 21.51 -11.60
N LYS A 245 -0.76 21.88 -11.85
CA LYS A 245 -0.08 21.61 -13.14
C LYS A 245 -0.08 20.13 -13.53
N ALA A 246 -0.16 19.23 -12.55
CA ALA A 246 -0.29 17.79 -12.74
C ALA A 246 -1.75 17.29 -12.83
N ALA A 247 -2.71 18.18 -13.11
CA ALA A 247 -4.13 17.90 -13.28
C ALA A 247 -4.81 17.24 -12.06
N ALA A 248 -4.32 17.50 -10.84
CA ALA A 248 -4.99 17.07 -9.62
C ALA A 248 -6.00 18.12 -9.14
N ASN A 249 -7.22 17.70 -8.81
CA ASN A 249 -8.27 18.60 -8.35
C ASN A 249 -8.04 19.01 -6.88
N ILE A 250 -8.01 20.32 -6.64
CA ILE A 250 -7.87 20.94 -5.32
C ILE A 250 -9.15 21.67 -4.96
N GLN A 251 -9.57 21.52 -3.69
CA GLN A 251 -10.59 22.35 -3.06
C GLN A 251 -9.98 23.02 -1.84
N ALA A 252 -9.80 24.33 -1.90
CA ALA A 252 -9.22 25.13 -0.81
C ALA A 252 -10.33 25.88 -0.08
N PHE A 253 -10.38 25.71 1.24
CA PHE A 253 -11.35 26.34 2.13
C PHE A 253 -10.65 27.34 3.03
N GLY A 254 -11.20 28.54 3.11
CA GLY A 254 -10.81 29.55 4.08
C GLY A 254 -11.95 29.80 5.07
N LYS A 255 -11.64 29.82 6.36
CA LYS A 255 -12.60 30.05 7.44
C LYS A 255 -12.17 31.24 8.28
N HIS A 256 -12.99 32.28 8.28
CA HIS A 256 -12.76 33.49 9.07
C HIS A 256 -13.32 33.35 10.50
N THR A 257 -12.77 34.09 11.48
CA THR A 257 -13.23 34.09 12.89
C THR A 257 -14.74 34.28 13.01
N LYS A 258 -15.30 35.17 12.19
CA LYS A 258 -16.74 35.51 12.17
C LYS A 258 -17.66 34.41 11.62
N SER A 259 -17.12 33.31 11.10
CA SER A 259 -17.92 32.20 10.58
C SER A 259 -18.60 31.36 11.67
N TYR A 260 -18.03 31.34 12.88
CA TYR A 260 -18.43 30.49 14.01
C TYR A 260 -18.68 29.02 13.62
N SER A 261 -17.99 28.54 12.58
CA SER A 261 -18.26 27.26 11.94
C SER A 261 -17.22 26.22 12.34
N ASP A 262 -17.70 24.99 12.56
CA ASP A 262 -16.83 23.84 12.76
C ASP A 262 -16.28 23.39 11.41
N MET A 263 -14.94 23.35 11.27
CA MET A 263 -14.28 23.02 10.01
C MET A 263 -14.71 21.63 9.50
N TYR A 264 -14.85 20.65 10.38
CA TYR A 264 -15.15 19.28 9.97
C TYR A 264 -16.65 19.04 9.80
N ALA A 265 -17.43 19.34 10.84
CA ALA A 265 -18.85 19.01 10.94
C ALA A 265 -19.75 19.93 10.12
N ARG A 266 -19.39 21.22 9.96
CA ARG A 266 -20.22 22.21 9.24
C ARG A 266 -19.65 22.65 7.90
N VAL A 267 -18.32 22.72 7.76
CA VAL A 267 -17.71 23.12 6.47
C VAL A 267 -17.51 21.88 5.60
N LEU A 268 -16.58 21.00 5.95
CA LEU A 268 -16.21 19.85 5.10
C LEU A 268 -17.37 18.87 4.90
N LYS A 269 -18.00 18.39 5.99
CA LYS A 269 -19.06 17.35 5.89
C LYS A 269 -20.23 17.80 5.03
N ASN A 270 -20.66 19.05 5.18
CA ASN A 270 -21.77 19.60 4.41
C ASN A 270 -21.37 19.88 2.97
N LYS A 271 -20.17 20.40 2.73
CA LYS A 271 -19.72 20.70 1.37
C LYS A 271 -19.55 19.44 0.54
N PHE A 272 -18.94 18.41 1.12
CA PHE A 272 -18.68 17.15 0.42
C PHE A 272 -19.88 16.21 0.41
N ALA A 273 -20.85 16.42 1.31
CA ALA A 273 -22.00 15.54 1.50
C ALA A 273 -21.54 14.07 1.56
N ALA A 274 -20.62 13.79 2.49
CA ALA A 274 -19.93 12.52 2.60
C ALA A 274 -19.52 12.21 4.04
N ASN A 275 -19.26 10.94 4.32
CA ASN A 275 -18.67 10.53 5.60
C ASN A 275 -17.24 11.06 5.71
N ILE A 276 -16.88 11.52 6.90
CA ILE A 276 -15.54 12.06 7.18
C ILE A 276 -14.90 11.32 8.35
N ARG A 277 -13.65 10.89 8.16
CA ARG A 277 -12.76 10.45 9.25
C ARG A 277 -11.73 11.54 9.56
N ILE A 278 -11.48 11.83 10.83
CA ILE A 278 -10.61 12.95 11.24
C ILE A 278 -9.48 12.52 12.17
N TRP A 279 -8.30 13.08 11.90
CA TRP A 279 -7.12 13.07 12.75
C TRP A 279 -6.78 14.52 13.12
N ALA A 280 -7.12 14.92 14.33
CA ALA A 280 -6.87 16.24 14.88
C ALA A 280 -7.06 16.17 16.40
N PRO A 281 -6.31 16.96 17.20
CA PRO A 281 -6.57 17.14 18.62
C PRO A 281 -8.05 17.41 18.89
N SER A 282 -8.61 16.78 19.93
CA SER A 282 -10.04 16.88 20.21
C SER A 282 -10.34 16.94 21.70
N ASP A 283 -11.31 17.76 22.11
CA ASP A 283 -11.76 17.83 23.49
C ASP A 283 -12.82 16.74 23.79
N ALA A 284 -13.10 16.51 25.08
CA ALA A 284 -14.07 15.51 25.53
C ALA A 284 -15.50 15.79 25.03
N ARG A 285 -15.81 17.06 24.72
CA ARG A 285 -17.12 17.51 24.22
C ARG A 285 -17.30 17.20 22.73
N SER A 286 -16.21 17.17 21.96
CA SER A 286 -16.22 16.93 20.51
C SER A 286 -16.19 15.44 20.22
N LYS A 287 -17.39 14.84 20.26
CA LYS A 287 -17.64 13.42 20.01
C LYS A 287 -17.78 13.12 18.52
N SER A 288 -17.59 11.85 18.13
CA SER A 288 -17.96 11.36 16.80
C SER A 288 -19.47 11.51 16.58
N ILE A 289 -19.86 11.94 15.38
CA ILE A 289 -21.26 12.02 14.92
C ILE A 289 -21.56 10.76 14.11
N CYS A 290 -22.26 9.82 14.71
CA CYS A 290 -22.49 8.49 14.12
C CYS A 290 -23.92 8.26 13.60
N LYS A 291 -24.78 9.26 13.73
CA LYS A 291 -26.19 9.24 13.31
C LYS A 291 -26.42 10.29 12.21
N GLY A 292 -27.42 10.06 11.37
CA GLY A 292 -27.75 10.88 10.21
C GLY A 292 -27.13 10.35 8.91
N GLN A 293 -27.43 11.04 7.80
CA GLN A 293 -27.01 10.64 6.45
C GLN A 293 -25.49 10.57 6.27
N TYR A 294 -24.75 11.52 6.86
CA TYR A 294 -23.30 11.58 6.80
C TYR A 294 -22.68 11.61 8.19
N GLN A 295 -21.71 10.73 8.40
CA GLN A 295 -21.04 10.51 9.67
C GLN A 295 -19.72 11.27 9.76
N LEU A 296 -19.37 11.72 10.96
CA LEU A 296 -18.07 12.32 11.28
C LEU A 296 -17.44 11.49 12.39
N ARG A 297 -16.30 10.85 12.13
CA ARG A 297 -15.69 9.87 13.03
C ARG A 297 -14.26 10.25 13.36
N LYS A 298 -13.92 10.25 14.64
CA LYS A 298 -12.53 10.34 15.07
C LYS A 298 -11.82 9.02 14.76
N ILE A 299 -10.67 9.11 14.10
CA ILE A 299 -9.75 7.99 13.95
C ILE A 299 -9.28 7.56 15.36
N ALA A 300 -9.00 6.29 15.60
CA ALA A 300 -8.47 5.84 16.89
C ALA A 300 -7.03 6.35 17.09
N SER A 301 -6.70 6.81 18.31
CA SER A 301 -5.34 7.15 18.73
C SER A 301 -4.89 6.11 19.77
N PRO A 302 -3.65 5.59 19.71
CA PRO A 302 -2.64 5.83 18.68
C PRO A 302 -2.93 5.05 17.37
N MET A 303 -2.25 5.41 16.27
CA MET A 303 -2.29 4.67 15.00
C MET A 303 -0.90 4.57 14.38
N GLN A 304 -0.71 3.64 13.44
CA GLN A 304 0.48 3.62 12.59
C GLN A 304 0.29 4.62 11.45
N LEU A 305 1.24 5.52 11.22
CA LEU A 305 1.26 6.45 10.10
C LEU A 305 2.67 6.45 9.49
N ALA A 306 2.75 6.15 8.20
CA ALA A 306 4.01 6.11 7.45
C ALA A 306 5.13 5.25 8.10
N GLY A 307 4.74 4.16 8.79
CA GLY A 307 5.67 3.24 9.45
C GLY A 307 5.99 3.55 10.91
N SER A 308 5.47 4.67 11.44
CA SER A 308 5.69 5.10 12.84
C SER A 308 4.39 5.13 13.63
N LEU A 309 4.46 4.73 14.91
CA LEU A 309 3.33 4.82 15.83
C LEU A 309 3.15 6.29 16.26
N VAL A 310 2.02 6.90 15.91
CA VAL A 310 1.69 8.28 16.24
C VAL A 310 0.49 8.33 17.17
N SER A 311 0.57 9.20 18.18
CA SER A 311 -0.57 9.59 19.00
C SER A 311 -1.03 10.98 18.56
N ARG A 312 -2.34 11.21 18.63
CA ARG A 312 -2.96 12.49 18.29
C ARG A 312 -2.45 13.64 19.15
N GLU A 313 -2.04 13.34 20.38
CA GLU A 313 -1.56 14.29 21.36
C GLU A 313 -0.12 14.75 21.06
N ALA A 314 0.66 13.92 20.34
CA ALA A 314 2.03 14.21 19.92
C ALA A 314 2.14 14.58 18.42
N ASP A 315 1.01 14.81 17.74
CA ASP A 315 0.96 15.12 16.32
C ASP A 315 0.32 16.49 16.08
N SER A 316 1.11 17.44 15.59
CA SER A 316 0.68 18.79 15.25
C SER A 316 -0.08 18.83 13.91
N ALA A 317 0.04 17.77 13.09
CA ALA A 317 -0.64 17.63 11.82
C ALA A 317 -2.13 17.29 12.00
N LYS A 318 -2.98 17.93 11.20
CA LYS A 318 -4.43 17.78 11.29
C LYS A 318 -4.98 17.51 9.91
N TRP A 319 -5.72 16.41 9.75
CA TRP A 319 -6.21 16.02 8.45
C TRP A 319 -7.51 15.22 8.52
N ALA A 320 -8.20 15.18 7.39
CA ALA A 320 -9.48 14.51 7.22
C ALA A 320 -9.52 13.68 5.94
N LEU A 321 -10.21 12.54 6.01
CA LEU A 321 -10.53 11.69 4.88
C LEU A 321 -12.00 11.84 4.55
N VAL A 322 -12.29 12.18 3.30
CA VAL A 322 -13.65 12.24 2.77
C VAL A 322 -13.94 10.94 2.05
N GLU A 323 -14.75 10.09 2.67
CA GLU A 323 -15.02 8.74 2.16
C GLU A 323 -15.88 8.81 0.89
N GLN A 324 -15.64 7.87 -0.04
CA GLN A 324 -16.32 7.78 -1.35
C GLN A 324 -16.04 8.96 -2.31
N LYS A 325 -15.19 9.92 -1.91
CA LYS A 325 -14.76 11.06 -2.74
C LYS A 325 -13.26 11.06 -3.02
N ASN A 326 -12.53 10.01 -2.60
CA ASN A 326 -11.07 9.89 -2.79
C ASN A 326 -10.29 11.16 -2.38
N THR A 327 -10.75 11.86 -1.36
CA THR A 327 -10.24 13.19 -1.02
C THR A 327 -9.60 13.20 0.37
N VAL A 328 -8.40 13.76 0.45
CA VAL A 328 -7.67 14.02 1.70
C VAL A 328 -7.58 15.52 1.92
N CYS A 329 -7.93 15.99 3.11
CA CYS A 329 -7.85 17.39 3.47
C CYS A 329 -6.78 17.61 4.54
N LEU A 330 -5.80 18.46 4.27
CA LEU A 330 -4.92 19.04 5.30
C LEU A 330 -5.64 20.23 5.93
N THR A 331 -5.66 20.33 7.25
CA THR A 331 -6.40 21.38 7.97
C THR A 331 -5.55 22.07 9.01
N THR A 332 -5.94 23.29 9.40
CA THR A 332 -5.26 24.03 10.49
C THR A 332 -6.01 23.98 11.82
N ASN A 333 -7.32 23.70 11.79
CA ASN A 333 -8.18 23.72 12.98
C ASN A 333 -8.20 22.38 13.73
N ASP A 334 -8.16 22.45 15.07
CA ASP A 334 -8.44 21.29 15.93
C ASP A 334 -9.93 20.91 15.88
N TYR A 335 -10.28 19.72 16.39
CA TYR A 335 -11.67 19.32 16.55
C TYR A 335 -12.14 19.58 17.99
N THR A 336 -12.29 20.86 18.33
CA THR A 336 -12.77 21.32 19.65
C THR A 336 -13.88 22.35 19.51
N VAL A 337 -14.65 22.58 20.58
CA VAL A 337 -15.72 23.59 20.58
C VAL A 337 -15.16 25.01 20.37
N GLY A 338 -13.99 25.30 20.93
CA GLY A 338 -13.34 26.61 20.85
C GLY A 338 -12.91 26.98 19.42
N GLU A 339 -12.54 25.98 18.62
CA GLU A 339 -12.07 26.17 17.24
C GLU A 339 -13.10 26.75 16.30
N LYS A 340 -14.39 26.78 16.66
CA LYS A 340 -15.42 27.47 15.88
C LYS A 340 -15.10 28.96 15.70
N LYS A 341 -14.48 29.58 16.70
CA LYS A 341 -14.09 31.01 16.72
C LYS A 341 -12.67 31.25 16.20
N ILE A 342 -11.91 30.19 15.94
CA ILE A 342 -10.54 30.27 15.43
C ILE A 342 -10.60 30.22 13.90
N PRO A 343 -10.02 31.17 13.17
CA PRO A 343 -9.92 31.10 11.73
C PRO A 343 -9.03 29.93 11.30
N GLY A 344 -9.16 29.47 10.07
CA GLY A 344 -8.36 28.36 9.60
C GLY A 344 -8.72 27.91 8.20
N ALA A 345 -8.11 26.83 7.74
CA ALA A 345 -8.30 26.33 6.39
C ALA A 345 -8.35 24.82 6.33
N ALA A 346 -8.84 24.37 5.18
CA ALA A 346 -8.68 23.01 4.70
C ALA A 346 -8.22 23.04 3.24
N VAL A 347 -7.14 22.37 2.91
CA VAL A 347 -6.69 22.16 1.53
C VAL A 347 -6.94 20.70 1.20
N CYS A 348 -7.94 20.45 0.36
CA CYS A 348 -8.43 19.13 0.03
C CYS A 348 -7.96 18.71 -1.37
N LEU A 349 -7.22 17.61 -1.43
CA LEU A 349 -6.73 16.99 -2.66
C LEU A 349 -7.58 15.78 -3.00
N GLU A 350 -8.22 15.79 -4.16
CA GLU A 350 -8.92 14.64 -4.72
C GLU A 350 -7.93 13.78 -5.50
N ASN A 351 -7.47 12.71 -4.88
CA ASN A 351 -6.57 11.74 -5.49
C ASN A 351 -6.71 10.38 -4.79
N ALA A 352 -7.09 9.35 -5.54
CA ALA A 352 -7.29 8.01 -5.00
C ALA A 352 -6.02 7.39 -4.38
N GLY A 353 -4.85 7.65 -4.95
CA GLY A 353 -3.58 7.17 -4.43
C GLY A 353 -3.26 7.77 -3.07
N VAL A 354 -3.33 9.11 -2.94
CA VAL A 354 -3.12 9.80 -1.66
C VAL A 354 -4.17 9.41 -0.63
N TYR A 355 -5.44 9.34 -1.01
CA TYR A 355 -6.51 8.87 -0.13
C TYR A 355 -6.24 7.46 0.39
N ASN A 356 -5.81 6.54 -0.48
CA ASN A 356 -5.48 5.18 -0.09
C ASN A 356 -4.27 5.12 0.85
N ALA A 357 -3.25 5.95 0.63
CA ALA A 357 -2.07 6.04 1.50
C ALA A 357 -2.44 6.43 2.95
N PHE A 358 -3.35 7.38 3.14
CA PHE A 358 -3.84 7.77 4.47
C PHE A 358 -4.91 6.82 5.03
N SER A 359 -5.82 6.32 4.19
CA SER A 359 -6.90 5.44 4.64
C SER A 359 -6.40 4.09 5.14
N LYS A 360 -5.29 3.58 4.59
CA LYS A 360 -4.64 2.33 5.03
C LYS A 360 -4.18 2.40 6.48
N GLN A 361 -3.69 3.57 6.89
CA GLN A 361 -3.07 3.83 8.19
C GLN A 361 -4.12 4.07 9.31
N SER A 362 -5.35 4.40 8.95
CA SER A 362 -6.40 4.91 9.86
C SER A 362 -7.66 4.02 9.95
N SER A 363 -7.48 2.70 9.88
CA SER A 363 -8.58 1.72 9.77
C SER A 363 -9.41 1.51 11.04
N SER A 364 -8.96 2.00 12.20
CA SER A 364 -9.70 1.94 13.48
C SER A 364 -10.37 3.30 13.78
N TRP A 365 -11.66 3.29 14.11
CA TRP A 365 -12.43 4.50 14.50
C TRP A 365 -13.54 4.14 15.51
N PHE A 366 -13.92 5.08 16.37
CA PHE A 366 -14.88 4.83 17.46
C PHE A 366 -16.21 5.59 17.30
N CYS A 367 -17.32 4.87 17.54
CA CYS A 367 -18.64 5.42 17.83
C CYS A 367 -19.09 4.92 19.21
N PRO A 368 -19.07 5.77 20.25
CA PRO A 368 -19.44 5.32 21.59
C PRO A 368 -20.96 5.29 21.71
N LYS A 369 -21.57 4.12 21.48
CA LYS A 369 -22.84 3.72 22.14
C LYS A 369 -23.17 2.22 22.13
N VAL A 370 -22.42 1.36 21.44
CA VAL A 370 -22.59 -0.11 21.56
C VAL A 370 -21.26 -0.83 21.30
N ALA A 371 -20.32 -0.86 22.26
CA ALA A 371 -19.09 -1.66 22.07
C ALA A 371 -18.24 -1.90 23.34
N LEU A 372 -18.84 -2.02 24.53
CA LEU A 372 -18.06 -2.36 25.73
C LEU A 372 -18.53 -3.66 26.39
N HIS A 373 -18.79 -4.71 25.60
CA HIS A 373 -18.95 -6.08 26.12
C HIS A 373 -18.68 -7.21 25.11
N ARG A 374 -18.03 -6.94 23.97
CA ARG A 374 -17.69 -7.97 22.95
C ARG A 374 -16.22 -7.98 22.53
N LEU A 375 -15.32 -7.45 23.37
CA LEU A 375 -13.92 -7.24 23.00
C LEU A 375 -12.97 -8.42 23.29
N GLN A 376 -13.51 -9.61 23.61
CA GLN A 376 -12.65 -10.80 23.81
C GLN A 376 -13.03 -12.06 23.03
N LEU A 377 -14.07 -12.04 22.17
CA LEU A 377 -14.45 -13.20 21.34
C LEU A 377 -14.70 -12.89 19.85
N ALA A 378 -14.69 -11.62 19.42
CA ALA A 378 -14.95 -11.23 18.03
C ALA A 378 -13.67 -11.02 17.16
N LYS A 379 -12.53 -11.59 17.55
CA LYS A 379 -11.30 -11.61 16.71
C LYS A 379 -11.27 -12.78 15.72
N MET A 380 -12.39 -13.45 15.49
CA MET A 380 -12.62 -14.31 14.33
C MET A 380 -13.31 -13.49 13.24
N ILE A 381 -12.58 -12.52 12.67
CA ILE A 381 -12.87 -12.10 11.29
C ILE A 381 -12.69 -13.37 10.47
N ILE A 382 -13.74 -13.84 9.79
CA ILE A 382 -13.58 -14.90 8.79
C ILE A 382 -12.61 -14.35 7.74
N MET A 383 -11.35 -14.73 7.83
CA MET A 383 -10.31 -14.37 6.88
C MET A 383 -10.61 -15.12 5.59
N GLN A 384 -10.87 -14.43 4.49
CA GLN A 384 -11.22 -15.09 3.23
C GLN A 384 -10.01 -15.81 2.64
N LEU A 385 -8.85 -15.15 2.66
CA LEU A 385 -7.57 -15.75 2.30
C LEU A 385 -6.40 -15.04 2.98
N PHE A 386 -5.25 -15.68 3.01
CA PHE A 386 -3.97 -15.02 3.26
C PHE A 386 -2.82 -15.74 2.55
N PHE A 387 -1.76 -15.00 2.22
CA PHE A 387 -0.44 -15.56 1.94
C PHE A 387 0.51 -15.28 3.09
N VAL A 388 1.41 -16.23 3.35
CA VAL A 388 2.60 -16.02 4.19
C VAL A 388 3.83 -16.32 3.34
N TYR A 389 4.79 -15.41 3.35
CA TYR A 389 6.12 -15.64 2.80
C TYR A 389 7.14 -15.66 3.93
N LYS A 390 7.94 -16.72 3.98
CA LYS A 390 9.06 -16.89 4.88
C LYS A 390 10.34 -16.72 4.07
N PRO A 391 11.11 -15.64 4.26
CA PRO A 391 12.34 -15.42 3.50
C PRO A 391 13.44 -16.45 3.80
N PRO A 392 14.44 -16.60 2.92
CA PRO A 392 15.67 -17.34 3.23
C PRO A 392 16.32 -16.82 4.51
N THR A 393 16.85 -17.72 5.33
CA THR A 393 17.60 -17.46 6.59
C THR A 393 16.81 -16.83 7.75
N LEU A 394 15.59 -16.33 7.53
CA LEU A 394 14.77 -15.66 8.54
C LEU A 394 13.60 -16.53 9.01
N LEU A 395 13.36 -16.59 10.32
CA LEU A 395 12.15 -17.21 10.88
C LEU A 395 10.97 -16.22 10.97
N SER A 396 11.24 -14.91 10.92
CA SER A 396 10.21 -13.90 10.79
C SER A 396 9.58 -13.97 9.41
N THR A 397 8.24 -13.96 9.37
CA THR A 397 7.51 -14.10 8.12
C THR A 397 6.75 -12.83 7.80
N LYS A 398 6.43 -12.69 6.52
CA LYS A 398 5.60 -11.63 5.98
C LYS A 398 4.25 -12.22 5.63
N ILE A 399 3.17 -11.51 5.93
CA ILE A 399 1.80 -11.93 5.66
C ILE A 399 1.07 -10.86 4.84
N ILE A 400 0.22 -11.31 3.93
CA ILE A 400 -0.73 -10.48 3.20
C ILE A 400 -2.11 -11.16 3.30
N LYS A 401 -3.14 -10.41 3.68
CA LYS A 401 -4.48 -10.92 4.01
C LYS A 401 -5.51 -10.43 2.99
N SER A 402 -6.67 -11.09 2.89
CA SER A 402 -7.83 -10.55 2.15
C SER A 402 -8.37 -9.30 2.85
N GLU A 403 -7.83 -8.14 2.52
CA GLU A 403 -8.30 -6.83 2.97
C GLU A 403 -8.53 -5.93 1.75
N ARG A 404 -9.12 -4.74 1.94
CA ARG A 404 -9.46 -3.84 0.83
C ARG A 404 -8.23 -3.40 0.01
N ASN A 405 -7.05 -3.34 0.64
CA ASN A 405 -5.76 -2.97 0.03
C ASN A 405 -4.61 -3.80 0.64
N PRO A 406 -4.46 -5.06 0.23
CA PRO A 406 -3.54 -6.00 0.87
C PRO A 406 -2.08 -5.69 0.50
N THR A 407 -1.21 -5.63 1.50
CA THR A 407 0.25 -5.50 1.33
C THR A 407 0.97 -6.50 2.22
N TRP A 408 2.24 -6.80 1.91
CA TRP A 408 3.11 -7.49 2.85
C TRP A 408 3.21 -6.69 4.16
N GLY A 409 2.98 -7.37 5.27
CA GLY A 409 3.23 -6.87 6.62
C GLY A 409 3.90 -7.95 7.45
N ASN A 410 4.47 -7.61 8.60
CA ASN A 410 5.08 -8.61 9.47
C ASN A 410 4.00 -9.53 10.07
N SER A 411 4.29 -10.83 10.13
CA SER A 411 3.53 -11.75 10.95
C SER A 411 3.66 -11.41 12.43
N ALA A 412 2.67 -11.79 13.23
CA ALA A 412 2.62 -11.47 14.66
C ALA A 412 3.65 -12.23 15.51
N ALA A 413 4.22 -13.30 14.98
CA ALA A 413 5.26 -14.12 15.59
C ALA A 413 6.15 -14.72 14.49
N ASN A 414 7.24 -15.37 14.87
CA ASN A 414 8.05 -16.17 13.94
C ASN A 414 7.34 -17.49 13.59
N ILE A 415 7.74 -18.10 12.47
CA ILE A 415 7.08 -19.31 11.94
C ILE A 415 7.26 -20.55 12.81
N ASP A 416 8.32 -20.61 13.61
CA ASP A 416 8.67 -21.70 14.53
C ASP A 416 7.92 -21.62 15.86
N GLN A 417 7.23 -20.50 16.13
CA GLN A 417 6.53 -20.29 17.39
C GLN A 417 5.19 -21.04 17.43
N ASN A 418 4.98 -21.81 18.50
CA ASN A 418 3.75 -22.59 18.73
C ASN A 418 2.55 -21.73 19.16
N ALA A 419 2.69 -20.41 19.21
CA ALA A 419 1.60 -19.47 19.51
C ALA A 419 1.74 -18.18 18.69
N GLY A 420 0.63 -17.50 18.46
CA GLY A 420 0.62 -16.18 17.82
C GLY A 420 0.73 -16.16 16.29
N HIS A 421 1.34 -17.18 15.66
CA HIS A 421 1.50 -17.24 14.20
C HIS A 421 0.19 -17.64 13.46
N SER A 422 -0.06 -17.06 12.28
CA SER A 422 -1.29 -17.30 11.50
C SER A 422 -1.42 -18.75 11.01
N ILE A 423 -0.31 -19.36 10.57
CA ILE A 423 -0.27 -20.76 10.15
C ILE A 423 -0.62 -21.67 11.33
N ARG A 424 0.01 -21.48 12.50
CA ARG A 424 -0.28 -22.23 13.71
C ARG A 424 -1.75 -22.15 14.12
N ARG A 425 -2.37 -20.97 14.04
CA ARG A 425 -3.80 -20.79 14.31
C ARG A 425 -4.68 -21.52 13.29
N THR A 426 -4.32 -21.45 12.01
CA THR A 426 -5.08 -22.13 10.93
C THR A 426 -5.02 -23.65 11.08
N MET A 427 -3.86 -24.17 11.47
CA MET A 427 -3.60 -25.60 11.62
C MET A 427 -3.92 -26.14 13.03
N GLU A 428 -4.56 -25.35 13.90
CA GLU A 428 -4.88 -25.77 15.27
C GLU A 428 -5.70 -27.06 15.32
N ASN A 429 -6.75 -27.16 14.49
CA ASN A 429 -7.60 -28.35 14.37
C ASN A 429 -6.96 -29.50 13.57
N PHE A 430 -5.79 -29.26 12.96
CA PHE A 430 -5.04 -30.29 12.23
C PHE A 430 -4.05 -31.01 13.16
N ILE A 431 -3.44 -30.26 14.08
CA ILE A 431 -2.47 -30.78 15.04
C ILE A 431 -3.11 -31.29 16.33
N ALA A 432 -4.34 -30.85 16.63
CA ALA A 432 -5.13 -31.34 17.76
C ALA A 432 -6.38 -32.05 17.23
N ASN A 433 -6.79 -33.13 17.90
CA ASN A 433 -7.99 -33.86 17.51
C ASN A 433 -9.24 -33.00 17.77
N ASN A 434 -9.95 -32.65 16.70
CA ASN A 434 -11.24 -31.96 16.77
C ASN A 434 -12.29 -32.75 15.98
N GLY A 435 -13.24 -33.37 16.67
CA GLY A 435 -14.29 -34.19 16.05
C GLY A 435 -15.20 -33.43 15.07
N ASN A 436 -15.17 -32.09 15.09
CA ASN A 436 -15.93 -31.26 14.17
C ASN A 436 -15.20 -30.93 12.85
N ILE A 437 -13.94 -31.33 12.70
CA ILE A 437 -13.11 -31.01 11.54
C ILE A 437 -12.52 -32.29 10.95
N ASN A 438 -12.93 -32.59 9.72
CA ASN A 438 -12.29 -33.57 8.88
C ASN A 438 -11.12 -32.94 8.12
N VAL A 439 -10.15 -33.78 7.78
CA VAL A 439 -8.83 -33.44 7.29
C VAL A 439 -8.45 -34.39 6.17
N LEU A 440 -7.87 -33.86 5.11
CA LEU A 440 -7.10 -34.61 4.13
C LEU A 440 -5.79 -33.85 3.87
N ALA A 441 -4.66 -34.50 4.10
CA ALA A 441 -3.33 -33.91 4.00
C ALA A 441 -2.48 -34.65 2.99
N TYR A 442 -1.72 -33.89 2.19
CA TYR A 442 -0.94 -34.43 1.11
C TYR A 442 0.43 -33.76 1.02
N SER A 443 1.48 -34.54 0.72
CA SER A 443 2.85 -34.07 0.58
C SER A 443 3.71 -35.12 -0.11
N ASP A 444 4.66 -34.70 -0.95
CA ASP A 444 5.74 -35.54 -1.47
C ASP A 444 6.82 -35.86 -0.43
N ASP A 445 6.92 -35.03 0.61
CA ASP A 445 7.89 -35.16 1.71
C ASP A 445 7.20 -34.85 3.05
N PRO A 446 6.31 -35.75 3.53
CA PRO A 446 5.58 -35.56 4.78
C PRO A 446 6.48 -35.80 6.00
N PRO A 447 6.23 -35.14 7.14
CA PRO A 447 7.03 -35.32 8.34
C PRO A 447 6.92 -36.75 8.88
N ASN A 448 8.01 -37.23 9.49
CA ASN A 448 8.15 -38.56 10.10
C ASN A 448 8.02 -39.75 9.12
N LEU A 449 8.11 -39.49 7.82
CA LEU A 449 8.12 -40.50 6.77
C LEU A 449 9.26 -40.20 5.80
N PRO A 450 9.82 -41.21 5.10
CA PRO A 450 10.72 -40.95 3.99
C PRO A 450 9.97 -40.22 2.85
N PRO A 451 10.66 -39.56 1.92
CA PRO A 451 10.04 -39.00 0.72
C PRO A 451 9.24 -40.07 -0.03
N MET A 452 7.91 -39.88 -0.16
CA MET A 452 7.00 -40.93 -0.63
C MET A 452 6.64 -40.82 -2.11
N ASN A 453 6.83 -39.65 -2.73
CA ASN A 453 6.40 -39.43 -4.11
C ASN A 453 7.27 -38.38 -4.83
N GLU A 454 8.40 -38.83 -5.38
CA GLU A 454 9.32 -37.97 -6.14
C GLU A 454 8.72 -37.39 -7.44
N LYS A 455 7.55 -37.89 -7.88
CA LYS A 455 6.94 -37.44 -9.12
C LYS A 455 6.20 -36.11 -8.91
N SER A 456 5.52 -35.95 -7.78
CA SER A 456 4.78 -34.71 -7.45
C SER A 456 5.61 -33.83 -6.50
N LYS A 457 5.32 -32.53 -6.49
CA LYS A 457 5.87 -31.56 -5.50
C LYS A 457 4.76 -30.91 -4.67
N ALA A 458 3.56 -31.48 -4.73
CA ALA A 458 2.36 -30.91 -4.16
C ALA A 458 2.29 -31.15 -2.65
N LYS A 459 2.11 -30.07 -1.87
CA LYS A 459 1.95 -30.12 -0.42
C LYS A 459 0.79 -29.26 0.05
N GLY A 460 -0.02 -29.75 0.97
CA GLY A 460 -1.16 -29.01 1.49
C GLY A 460 -2.11 -29.82 2.37
N VAL A 461 -3.10 -29.13 2.90
CA VAL A 461 -4.12 -29.65 3.81
C VAL A 461 -5.49 -29.10 3.41
N LEU A 462 -6.48 -29.98 3.32
CA LEU A 462 -7.89 -29.64 3.19
C LEU A 462 -8.57 -29.86 4.54
N LEU A 463 -9.16 -28.79 5.09
CA LEU A 463 -9.93 -28.82 6.33
C LEU A 463 -11.42 -28.67 5.99
N VAL A 464 -12.26 -29.58 6.46
CA VAL A 464 -13.70 -29.59 6.15
C VAL A 464 -14.49 -29.75 7.43
N HIS A 465 -15.44 -28.86 7.68
CA HIS A 465 -16.31 -29.00 8.85
C HIS A 465 -17.24 -30.21 8.71
N SER A 466 -17.34 -31.04 9.74
CA SER A 466 -18.09 -32.31 9.70
C SER A 466 -19.61 -32.13 9.75
N GLY A 467 -20.10 -31.10 10.45
CA GLY A 467 -21.52 -30.80 10.63
C GLY A 467 -22.19 -30.02 9.49
N ALA A 468 -23.37 -29.48 9.74
CA ALA A 468 -24.17 -28.73 8.75
C ALA A 468 -23.52 -27.40 8.31
N ASP A 469 -22.58 -26.85 9.07
CA ASP A 469 -21.90 -25.62 8.70
C ASP A 469 -21.14 -25.77 7.36
N ASP A 470 -21.46 -24.89 6.42
CA ASP A 470 -20.84 -24.85 5.10
C ASP A 470 -19.43 -24.23 5.12
N LYS A 471 -18.48 -24.85 5.84
CA LYS A 471 -17.14 -24.31 6.05
C LYS A 471 -16.07 -25.32 5.62
N ALA A 472 -15.20 -24.90 4.72
CA ALA A 472 -13.98 -25.61 4.35
C ALA A 472 -12.81 -24.62 4.17
N ALA A 473 -11.58 -25.11 4.28
CA ALA A 473 -10.38 -24.35 4.00
C ALA A 473 -9.35 -25.20 3.24
N TRP A 474 -8.70 -24.60 2.25
CA TRP A 474 -7.62 -25.22 1.49
C TRP A 474 -6.31 -24.49 1.77
N PHE A 475 -5.37 -25.21 2.38
CA PHE A 475 -4.05 -24.74 2.74
C PHE A 475 -2.99 -25.37 1.83
N VAL A 476 -2.15 -24.54 1.20
CA VAL A 476 -1.09 -24.97 0.26
C VAL A 476 0.23 -24.39 0.73
N HIS A 477 1.32 -25.17 0.64
CA HIS A 477 2.65 -24.69 1.05
C HIS A 477 3.79 -25.31 0.24
N THR A 478 5.00 -24.80 0.44
CA THR A 478 6.22 -25.29 -0.23
C THR A 478 7.23 -25.96 0.71
N ALA A 479 7.00 -25.95 2.02
CA ALA A 479 7.92 -26.52 3.01
C ALA A 479 7.85 -28.07 3.06
N PRO A 480 8.93 -28.81 2.81
CA PRO A 480 9.04 -30.25 3.10
C PRO A 480 9.09 -30.52 4.61
N ASN A 481 8.83 -31.75 5.03
CA ASN A 481 8.84 -32.16 6.44
C ASN A 481 7.94 -31.29 7.36
N PHE A 482 6.89 -30.73 6.79
CA PHE A 482 5.90 -29.87 7.44
C PHE A 482 4.51 -30.26 6.91
N LEU A 483 3.45 -30.49 7.69
CA LEU A 483 3.24 -30.45 9.15
C LEU A 483 2.63 -31.79 9.62
N ALA A 484 2.97 -32.25 10.82
CA ALA A 484 2.52 -33.54 11.34
C ALA A 484 1.05 -33.50 11.78
N HIS A 485 0.25 -34.44 11.30
CA HIS A 485 -1.15 -34.60 11.72
C HIS A 485 -1.21 -35.20 13.13
N LEU A 486 -2.00 -34.60 14.03
CA LEU A 486 -2.05 -34.98 15.45
C LEU A 486 -0.68 -34.99 16.16
N GLY A 487 0.27 -34.18 15.69
CA GLY A 487 1.60 -34.02 16.27
C GLY A 487 1.87 -32.58 16.73
N PRO A 488 3.01 -32.29 17.36
CA PRO A 488 3.36 -30.93 17.74
C PRO A 488 3.56 -30.03 16.51
N TYR A 489 3.27 -28.74 16.66
CA TYR A 489 3.65 -27.76 15.65
C TYR A 489 5.17 -27.56 15.67
N LEU A 490 5.83 -27.97 14.60
CA LEU A 490 7.29 -27.95 14.52
C LEU A 490 7.74 -27.48 13.14
N TRP A 491 8.56 -26.43 13.12
CA TRP A 491 9.19 -25.93 11.90
C TRP A 491 10.45 -26.74 11.58
N PRO A 492 10.61 -27.28 10.36
CA PRO A 492 11.81 -28.02 9.98
C PRO A 492 13.03 -27.09 9.88
N ALA A 493 13.99 -27.24 10.78
CA ALA A 493 15.18 -26.38 10.85
C ALA A 493 16.02 -26.38 9.56
N ALA A 494 16.06 -27.51 8.84
CA ALA A 494 16.73 -27.64 7.54
C ALA A 494 16.16 -26.70 6.46
N GLU A 495 14.93 -26.23 6.64
CA GLU A 495 14.25 -25.31 5.72
C GLU A 495 14.39 -23.85 6.16
N THR A 496 15.05 -23.56 7.28
CA THR A 496 15.38 -22.18 7.71
C THR A 496 16.25 -21.42 6.69
N PRO A 497 17.22 -22.02 5.99
CA PRO A 497 17.99 -21.32 4.96
C PRO A 497 17.19 -20.96 3.70
N LYS A 498 16.02 -21.57 3.45
CA LYS A 498 15.28 -21.41 2.18
C LYS A 498 14.03 -20.53 2.30
N GLY A 499 13.64 -19.89 1.20
CA GLY A 499 12.38 -19.18 1.07
C GLY A 499 11.18 -20.13 0.91
N HIS A 500 10.06 -19.85 1.58
CA HIS A 500 8.83 -20.64 1.48
C HIS A 500 7.58 -19.77 1.41
N MET A 501 6.55 -20.27 0.72
CA MET A 501 5.26 -19.60 0.57
C MET A 501 4.14 -20.51 1.06
N PHE A 502 3.15 -19.90 1.70
CA PHE A 502 1.94 -20.55 2.20
C PHE A 502 0.72 -19.76 1.71
N LEU A 503 -0.33 -20.46 1.31
CA LEU A 503 -1.61 -19.89 0.89
C LEU A 503 -2.72 -20.60 1.65
N CYS A 504 -3.62 -19.83 2.25
CA CYS A 504 -4.86 -20.36 2.83
C CYS A 504 -6.05 -19.73 2.13
N LEU A 505 -7.01 -20.56 1.71
CA LEU A 505 -8.28 -20.15 1.10
C LEU A 505 -9.45 -20.68 1.92
N SER A 506 -10.37 -19.80 2.33
CA SER A 506 -11.65 -20.18 2.93
C SER A 506 -12.68 -20.42 1.84
N LEU A 507 -13.38 -21.55 1.88
CA LEU A 507 -14.24 -22.05 0.82
C LEU A 507 -15.61 -22.53 1.37
N SER A 508 -16.61 -22.53 0.48
CA SER A 508 -17.83 -23.32 0.66
C SER A 508 -17.56 -24.78 0.32
N LYS A 509 -18.27 -25.71 0.96
CA LYS A 509 -18.23 -27.15 0.66
C LYS A 509 -18.66 -27.45 -0.78
N ALA A 510 -19.46 -26.57 -1.39
CA ALA A 510 -19.86 -26.67 -2.80
C ALA A 510 -18.66 -26.71 -3.77
N HIS A 511 -17.49 -26.19 -3.36
CA HIS A 511 -16.28 -26.20 -4.18
C HIS A 511 -15.33 -27.38 -3.90
N LEU A 512 -15.68 -28.31 -2.99
CA LEU A 512 -14.81 -29.43 -2.60
C LEU A 512 -14.47 -30.34 -3.78
N ASN A 513 -15.43 -30.68 -4.63
CA ASN A 513 -15.15 -31.53 -5.81
C ASN A 513 -14.18 -30.85 -6.78
N SER A 514 -14.34 -29.55 -7.00
CA SER A 514 -13.44 -28.78 -7.88
C SER A 514 -12.01 -28.75 -7.34
N VAL A 515 -11.85 -28.50 -6.03
CA VAL A 515 -10.55 -28.50 -5.36
C VAL A 515 -9.93 -29.91 -5.34
N ALA A 516 -10.71 -30.92 -4.98
CA ALA A 516 -10.24 -32.30 -4.90
C ALA A 516 -9.77 -32.81 -6.27
N LYS A 517 -10.51 -32.50 -7.33
CA LYS A 517 -10.10 -32.84 -8.69
C LYS A 517 -8.80 -32.13 -9.08
N ALA A 518 -8.67 -30.83 -8.80
CA ALA A 518 -7.42 -30.09 -9.05
C ALA A 518 -6.24 -30.66 -8.26
N ILE A 519 -6.45 -31.16 -7.04
CA ILE A 519 -5.43 -31.85 -6.24
C ILE A 519 -5.09 -33.21 -6.85
N ARG A 520 -6.09 -34.02 -7.22
CA ARG A 520 -5.88 -35.38 -7.78
C ARG A 520 -5.04 -35.35 -9.05
N TYR A 521 -5.20 -34.34 -9.89
CA TYR A 521 -4.41 -34.17 -11.11
C TYR A 521 -2.92 -33.91 -10.83
N GLN A 522 -2.53 -33.56 -9.61
CA GLN A 522 -1.13 -33.39 -9.20
C GLN A 522 -0.49 -34.72 -8.79
N GLU A 523 -1.25 -35.83 -8.79
CA GLU A 523 -0.81 -37.14 -8.32
C GLU A 523 -0.11 -37.08 -6.95
N PRO A 524 -0.69 -36.45 -5.91
CA PRO A 524 -0.01 -36.27 -4.63
C PRO A 524 -0.09 -37.55 -3.77
N PHE A 525 0.82 -37.68 -2.81
CA PHE A 525 0.72 -38.72 -1.78
C PHE A 525 -0.11 -38.19 -0.60
N ILE A 526 -1.14 -38.94 -0.19
CA ILE A 526 -2.01 -38.61 0.93
C ILE A 526 -1.44 -39.26 2.19
N TYR A 527 -0.99 -38.45 3.16
CA TYR A 527 -0.34 -38.95 4.38
C TYR A 527 -1.23 -38.90 5.62
N ALA A 528 -2.34 -38.16 5.57
CA ALA A 528 -3.37 -38.19 6.61
C ALA A 528 -4.75 -37.96 6.00
N ASN A 529 -5.73 -38.72 6.45
CA ASN A 529 -7.12 -38.62 6.00
C ASN A 529 -8.07 -39.12 7.10
N ASN A 530 -9.04 -38.30 7.50
CA ASN A 530 -10.13 -38.72 8.39
C ASN A 530 -11.50 -38.23 7.87
N LEU A 531 -11.65 -38.06 6.55
CA LEU A 531 -12.91 -37.68 5.92
C LEU A 531 -14.04 -38.67 6.26
N SER A 532 -15.20 -38.15 6.64
CA SER A 532 -16.34 -39.00 7.03
C SER A 532 -16.97 -39.70 5.82
N PRO A 533 -17.55 -40.89 6.00
CA PRO A 533 -18.27 -41.59 4.93
C PRO A 533 -19.37 -40.74 4.27
N ALA A 534 -20.05 -39.89 5.06
CA ALA A 534 -21.05 -38.96 4.56
C ALA A 534 -20.46 -37.95 3.57
N LEU A 535 -19.30 -37.36 3.88
CA LEU A 535 -18.60 -36.45 2.97
C LEU A 535 -18.15 -37.17 1.69
N LEU A 536 -17.61 -38.39 1.81
CA LEU A 536 -17.14 -39.15 0.65
C LEU A 536 -18.30 -39.58 -0.28
N THR A 537 -19.47 -39.86 0.28
CA THR A 537 -20.68 -40.16 -0.50
C THR A 537 -21.21 -38.92 -1.23
N GLN A 538 -21.14 -37.76 -0.58
CA GLN A 538 -21.63 -36.50 -1.13
C GLN A 538 -20.70 -35.91 -2.21
N TYR A 539 -19.38 -36.08 -2.06
CA TYR A 539 -18.36 -35.45 -2.91
C TYR A 539 -17.51 -36.52 -3.61
N SER A 540 -17.97 -36.98 -4.78
CA SER A 540 -17.32 -38.07 -5.53
C SER A 540 -15.86 -37.79 -5.91
N GLU A 541 -15.50 -36.56 -6.31
CA GLU A 541 -14.12 -36.21 -6.64
C GLU A 541 -13.22 -36.19 -5.39
N LEU A 542 -13.78 -35.80 -4.24
CA LEU A 542 -13.10 -35.88 -2.95
C LEU A 542 -12.89 -37.34 -2.53
N SER A 543 -13.88 -38.20 -2.74
CA SER A 543 -13.77 -39.65 -2.54
C SER A 543 -12.67 -40.26 -3.40
N ASN A 544 -12.67 -39.94 -4.69
CA ASN A 544 -11.65 -40.39 -5.63
C ASN A 544 -10.24 -39.92 -5.26
N LEU A 545 -10.09 -38.71 -4.73
CA LEU A 545 -8.80 -38.22 -4.21
C LEU A 545 -8.39 -39.01 -2.96
N ALA A 546 -9.30 -39.17 -1.99
CA ALA A 546 -9.05 -39.84 -0.72
C ALA A 546 -8.69 -41.33 -0.88
N THR A 547 -9.25 -41.98 -1.90
CA THR A 547 -9.04 -43.41 -2.21
C THR A 547 -7.96 -43.65 -3.26
N GLY A 548 -7.35 -42.60 -3.82
CA GLY A 548 -6.24 -42.72 -4.77
C GLY A 548 -6.63 -43.18 -6.18
N VAL A 549 -7.86 -42.90 -6.64
CA VAL A 549 -8.32 -43.26 -7.98
C VAL A 549 -7.47 -42.57 -9.05
N GLU A 550 -6.87 -43.37 -9.93
CA GLU A 550 -5.99 -42.88 -10.99
C GLU A 550 -6.73 -42.16 -12.12
N ILE A 551 -6.08 -41.14 -12.70
CA ILE A 551 -6.58 -40.46 -13.90
C ILE A 551 -6.09 -41.21 -15.14
N ARG A 552 -7.00 -41.93 -15.79
CA ARG A 552 -6.70 -42.75 -16.97
C ARG A 552 -7.18 -42.15 -18.29
N VAL A 553 -8.16 -41.25 -18.25
CA VAL A 553 -8.82 -40.71 -19.44
C VAL A 553 -8.48 -39.22 -19.61
N THR A 554 -8.36 -38.77 -20.85
CA THR A 554 -8.15 -37.37 -21.21
C THR A 554 -9.38 -36.50 -20.91
N PRO A 555 -9.21 -35.19 -20.65
CA PRO A 555 -7.97 -34.43 -20.71
C PRO A 555 -7.08 -34.60 -19.46
N PHE A 556 -5.76 -34.65 -19.63
CA PHE A 556 -4.78 -34.73 -18.52
C PHE A 556 -4.47 -33.37 -17.86
N LEU A 557 -5.37 -32.40 -18.02
CA LEU A 557 -5.30 -31.05 -17.48
C LEU A 557 -6.68 -30.66 -16.93
N GLU A 558 -6.72 -30.28 -15.66
CA GLU A 558 -7.90 -29.77 -14.98
C GLU A 558 -7.80 -28.25 -14.82
N HIS A 559 -8.93 -27.55 -14.98
CA HIS A 559 -9.05 -26.12 -14.77
C HIS A 559 -10.39 -25.81 -14.09
N ALA A 560 -10.34 -25.64 -12.77
CA ALA A 560 -11.48 -25.25 -11.98
C ALA A 560 -11.50 -23.73 -11.77
N LYS A 561 -12.70 -23.14 -11.78
CA LYS A 561 -12.94 -21.73 -11.40
C LYS A 561 -13.99 -21.69 -10.31
N PHE A 562 -13.71 -20.98 -9.22
CA PHE A 562 -14.63 -20.85 -8.09
C PHE A 562 -14.29 -19.58 -7.30
N THR A 563 -15.07 -19.29 -6.25
CA THR A 563 -14.87 -18.12 -5.41
C THR A 563 -14.57 -18.51 -3.97
N THR A 564 -13.81 -17.68 -3.25
CA THR A 564 -13.67 -17.83 -1.80
C THR A 564 -15.00 -17.55 -1.09
N LYS A 565 -15.14 -18.05 0.14
CA LYS A 565 -16.31 -17.73 0.97
C LYS A 565 -16.30 -16.25 1.32
N SER A 566 -17.39 -15.54 1.01
CA SER A 566 -17.53 -14.10 1.28
C SER A 566 -17.49 -13.81 2.78
N ALA A 567 -16.62 -12.89 3.18
CA ALA A 567 -16.69 -12.24 4.48
C ALA A 567 -16.88 -10.74 4.24
N ASN A 568 -18.06 -10.20 4.57
CA ASN A 568 -18.45 -8.81 4.36
C ASN A 568 -18.73 -8.38 2.90
N GLY A 569 -19.19 -9.30 2.03
CA GLY A 569 -19.78 -8.93 0.73
C GLY A 569 -18.83 -8.92 -0.48
N ALA A 570 -17.57 -9.31 -0.32
CA ALA A 570 -16.62 -9.50 -1.42
C ALA A 570 -16.09 -10.93 -1.41
N ALA A 571 -16.03 -11.60 -2.56
CA ALA A 571 -15.40 -12.91 -2.73
C ALA A 571 -14.26 -12.79 -3.76
N ALA A 572 -13.20 -13.57 -3.60
CA ALA A 572 -12.08 -13.56 -4.54
C ALA A 572 -12.24 -14.68 -5.57
N ASN A 573 -12.03 -14.37 -6.86
CA ASN A 573 -12.05 -15.37 -7.91
C ASN A 573 -10.76 -16.20 -7.86
N ILE A 574 -10.93 -17.52 -7.83
CA ILE A 574 -9.86 -18.51 -7.82
C ILE A 574 -9.93 -19.31 -9.11
N GLN A 575 -8.78 -19.55 -9.73
CA GLN A 575 -8.60 -20.52 -10.79
C GLN A 575 -7.56 -21.55 -10.34
N ALA A 576 -7.99 -22.80 -10.17
CA ALA A 576 -7.11 -23.90 -9.80
C ALA A 576 -6.82 -24.77 -11.03
N PHE A 577 -5.54 -24.95 -11.33
CA PHE A 577 -5.07 -25.79 -12.42
C PHE A 577 -4.41 -27.04 -11.84
N GLY A 578 -4.76 -28.21 -12.36
CA GLY A 578 -4.10 -29.46 -12.05
C GLY A 578 -3.55 -30.09 -13.32
N LYS A 579 -2.27 -30.43 -13.34
CA LYS A 579 -1.56 -31.00 -14.49
C LYS A 579 -1.06 -32.39 -14.12
N HIS A 580 -1.50 -33.41 -14.86
CA HIS A 580 -1.07 -34.80 -14.68
C HIS A 580 0.20 -35.10 -15.50
N LYS A 581 0.99 -36.12 -15.12
CA LYS A 581 2.27 -36.46 -15.80
C LYS A 581 2.12 -36.72 -17.30
N LYS A 582 0.98 -37.30 -17.68
CA LYS A 582 0.64 -37.66 -19.07
C LYS A 582 0.25 -36.46 -19.94
N SER A 583 0.16 -35.25 -19.38
CA SER A 583 -0.14 -34.03 -20.16
C SER A 583 1.03 -33.58 -21.03
N TYR A 584 2.27 -33.80 -20.58
CA TYR A 584 3.50 -33.28 -21.18
C TYR A 584 3.51 -31.75 -21.39
N LEU A 585 2.62 -31.01 -20.73
CA LEU A 585 2.49 -29.56 -20.87
C LEU A 585 3.47 -28.83 -19.94
N ASP A 586 4.04 -27.75 -20.43
CA ASP A 586 4.76 -26.80 -19.59
C ASP A 586 3.76 -25.95 -18.78
N MET A 587 3.90 -25.92 -17.45
CA MET A 587 2.95 -25.23 -16.57
C MET A 587 2.85 -23.73 -16.90
N TYR A 588 3.96 -23.08 -17.23
CA TYR A 588 3.96 -21.64 -17.47
C TYR A 588 3.59 -21.32 -18.92
N ALA A 589 4.32 -21.88 -19.87
CA ALA A 589 4.24 -21.53 -21.29
C ALA A 589 3.02 -22.11 -22.00
N LYS A 590 2.54 -23.28 -21.59
CA LYS A 590 1.43 -23.99 -22.27
C LYS A 590 0.14 -24.04 -21.46
N VAL A 591 0.22 -24.04 -20.12
CA VAL A 591 -0.97 -24.00 -19.25
C VAL A 591 -1.30 -22.55 -18.89
N LEU A 592 -0.55 -21.91 -17.99
CA LEU A 592 -0.89 -20.59 -17.44
C LEU A 592 -1.00 -19.51 -18.52
N LYS A 593 0.04 -19.31 -19.33
CA LYS A 593 0.06 -18.26 -20.36
C LYS A 593 -1.11 -18.37 -21.35
N ASN A 594 -1.42 -19.59 -21.79
CA ASN A 594 -2.44 -19.82 -22.81
C ASN A 594 -3.85 -19.84 -22.22
N LYS A 595 -4.07 -20.53 -21.08
CA LYS A 595 -5.39 -20.61 -20.43
C LYS A 595 -5.80 -19.29 -19.80
N LEU A 596 -4.85 -18.50 -19.31
CA LEU A 596 -5.11 -17.16 -18.81
C LEU A 596 -5.07 -16.11 -19.93
N GLY A 597 -4.63 -16.44 -21.15
CA GLY A 597 -4.65 -15.54 -22.30
C GLY A 597 -4.01 -14.18 -22.02
N ALA A 598 -2.81 -14.19 -21.45
CA ALA A 598 -2.08 -12.99 -21.06
C ALA A 598 -0.57 -13.25 -20.95
N SER A 599 0.20 -12.18 -21.06
CA SER A 599 1.64 -12.23 -20.75
C SER A 599 1.85 -12.51 -19.26
N ILE A 600 2.85 -13.31 -18.93
CA ILE A 600 3.17 -13.69 -17.54
C ILE A 600 4.62 -13.42 -17.19
N ARG A 601 4.85 -13.05 -15.93
CA ARG A 601 6.18 -12.96 -15.31
C ARG A 601 6.30 -14.02 -14.24
N ILE A 602 7.38 -14.79 -14.26
CA ILE A 602 7.52 -16.00 -13.44
C ILE A 602 8.75 -15.93 -12.53
N TRP A 603 8.59 -16.44 -11.31
CA TRP A 603 9.65 -16.73 -10.36
C TRP A 603 9.57 -18.21 -9.99
N ALA A 604 10.52 -19.00 -10.48
CA ALA A 604 10.65 -20.41 -10.19
C ALA A 604 12.07 -20.86 -10.50
N LEU A 605 12.54 -21.92 -9.85
CA LEU A 605 13.82 -22.55 -10.16
C LEU A 605 13.87 -22.90 -11.66
N SER A 606 14.97 -22.56 -12.33
CA SER A 606 15.08 -22.68 -13.78
C SER A 606 16.48 -23.07 -14.22
N ASP A 607 16.59 -23.86 -15.29
CA ASP A 607 17.89 -24.17 -15.90
C ASP A 607 18.33 -23.07 -16.90
N THR A 608 19.57 -23.18 -17.38
CA THR A 608 20.18 -22.23 -18.35
C THR A 608 19.50 -22.25 -19.71
N ARG A 609 18.86 -23.37 -20.08
CA ARG A 609 18.13 -23.54 -21.34
C ARG A 609 16.75 -22.90 -21.31
N SER A 610 16.16 -22.73 -20.13
CA SER A 610 14.84 -22.13 -19.93
C SER A 610 14.92 -20.62 -20.07
N LYS A 611 14.68 -20.13 -21.30
CA LYS A 611 14.73 -18.71 -21.67
C LYS A 611 13.34 -18.07 -21.63
N SER A 612 13.30 -16.75 -21.44
CA SER A 612 12.07 -15.97 -21.64
C SER A 612 11.56 -16.13 -23.08
N ILE A 613 10.25 -16.20 -23.25
CA ILE A 613 9.56 -16.29 -24.53
C ILE A 613 8.98 -14.91 -24.85
N CYS A 614 9.67 -14.15 -25.70
CA CYS A 614 9.28 -12.78 -26.04
C CYS A 614 8.53 -12.65 -27.38
N LYS A 615 8.31 -13.76 -28.10
CA LYS A 615 7.64 -13.80 -29.40
C LYS A 615 6.21 -14.36 -29.28
N GLY A 616 5.32 -13.91 -30.16
CA GLY A 616 3.89 -14.28 -30.20
C GLY A 616 2.99 -13.31 -29.42
N GLN A 617 1.67 -13.57 -29.45
CA GLN A 617 0.66 -12.70 -28.84
C GLN A 617 0.85 -12.47 -27.34
N TYR A 618 1.29 -13.51 -26.60
CA TYR A 618 1.54 -13.45 -25.15
C TYR A 618 2.97 -13.87 -24.81
N GLN A 619 3.61 -13.07 -23.96
CA GLN A 619 5.01 -13.24 -23.55
C GLN A 619 5.12 -14.01 -22.23
N LEU A 620 6.22 -14.75 -22.05
CA LEU A 620 6.62 -15.33 -20.76
C LEU A 620 7.99 -14.76 -20.41
N ARG A 621 8.08 -14.04 -19.29
CA ARG A 621 9.32 -13.41 -18.85
C ARG A 621 9.75 -13.99 -17.52
N LYS A 622 11.01 -14.43 -17.42
CA LYS A 622 11.62 -14.75 -16.13
C LYS A 622 11.93 -13.46 -15.39
N VAL A 623 11.56 -13.38 -14.12
CA VAL A 623 12.00 -12.30 -13.22
C VAL A 623 13.52 -12.41 -13.05
N THR A 624 14.24 -11.29 -12.95
CA THR A 624 15.70 -11.35 -12.73
C THR A 624 15.99 -11.76 -11.28
N SER A 625 17.05 -12.53 -11.06
CA SER A 625 17.54 -12.88 -9.72
C SER A 625 18.87 -12.14 -9.47
N PRO A 626 19.10 -11.57 -8.27
CA PRO A 626 18.21 -11.54 -7.11
C PRO A 626 17.00 -10.60 -7.28
N LEU A 627 15.95 -10.79 -6.47
CA LEU A 627 14.73 -9.97 -6.46
C LEU A 627 14.44 -9.47 -5.02
N GLN A 628 13.75 -8.33 -4.88
CA GLN A 628 13.28 -7.83 -3.58
C GLN A 628 11.82 -8.25 -3.33
N LEU A 629 11.58 -9.19 -2.41
CA LEU A 629 10.26 -9.74 -2.07
C LEU A 629 9.99 -9.54 -0.59
N ALA A 630 8.90 -8.84 -0.27
CA ALA A 630 8.47 -8.63 1.11
C ALA A 630 9.60 -8.10 2.03
N ASP A 631 10.31 -7.06 1.55
CA ASP A 631 11.43 -6.40 2.22
C ASP A 631 12.70 -7.27 2.38
N SER A 632 12.82 -8.36 1.63
CA SER A 632 14.00 -9.25 1.65
C SER A 632 14.58 -9.45 0.25
N GLN A 633 15.90 -9.41 0.13
CA GLN A 633 16.60 -9.79 -1.10
C GLN A 633 16.65 -11.32 -1.20
N VAL A 634 16.13 -11.85 -2.30
CA VAL A 634 15.98 -13.29 -2.48
C VAL A 634 16.64 -13.72 -3.77
N ARG A 635 17.49 -14.75 -3.69
CA ARG A 635 18.02 -15.43 -4.88
C ARG A 635 17.14 -16.61 -5.23
N ARG A 636 17.11 -16.98 -6.50
CA ARG A 636 16.22 -18.04 -6.99
C ARG A 636 16.61 -19.41 -6.46
N GLU A 637 17.90 -19.64 -6.30
CA GLU A 637 18.49 -20.86 -5.75
C GLU A 637 18.17 -21.07 -4.27
N ASP A 638 17.91 -19.98 -3.53
CA ASP A 638 17.61 -20.00 -2.10
C ASP A 638 16.10 -19.99 -1.83
N ASP A 639 15.24 -20.05 -2.85
CA ASP A 639 13.79 -19.91 -2.70
C ASP A 639 13.03 -21.10 -3.27
N SER A 640 12.28 -21.78 -2.40
CA SER A 640 11.39 -22.89 -2.79
C SER A 640 10.01 -22.39 -3.25
N ALA A 641 9.69 -21.11 -3.07
CA ALA A 641 8.46 -20.51 -3.56
C ALA A 641 8.49 -20.39 -5.10
N ARG A 642 7.36 -20.75 -5.73
CA ARG A 642 7.20 -20.64 -7.18
C ARG A 642 5.91 -19.90 -7.47
N TRP A 643 6.00 -18.82 -8.21
CA TRP A 643 4.84 -17.99 -8.49
C TRP A 643 4.91 -17.30 -9.84
N ALA A 644 3.76 -16.88 -10.32
CA ALA A 644 3.62 -16.11 -11.55
C ALA A 644 2.66 -14.94 -11.34
N VAL A 645 2.97 -13.80 -11.95
CA VAL A 645 2.04 -12.68 -12.08
C VAL A 645 1.58 -12.55 -13.52
N VAL A 646 0.31 -12.23 -13.71
CA VAL A 646 -0.35 -12.19 -15.02
C VAL A 646 -0.65 -10.74 -15.39
N ASP A 647 0.01 -10.28 -16.45
CA ASP A 647 -0.05 -8.88 -16.87
C ASP A 647 -1.45 -8.51 -17.35
N GLY A 648 -1.98 -7.39 -16.83
CA GLY A 648 -3.29 -6.85 -17.21
C GLY A 648 -4.50 -7.61 -16.66
N LYS A 649 -4.32 -8.66 -15.84
CA LYS A 649 -5.43 -9.46 -15.29
C LYS A 649 -5.54 -9.46 -13.76
N ASN A 650 -4.69 -8.74 -13.04
CA ASN A 650 -4.69 -8.72 -11.56
C ASN A 650 -4.60 -10.12 -10.92
N ILE A 651 -3.95 -11.07 -11.59
CA ILE A 651 -3.85 -12.47 -11.14
C ILE A 651 -2.43 -12.79 -10.65
N VAL A 652 -2.34 -13.44 -9.49
CA VAL A 652 -1.14 -14.10 -8.97
C VAL A 652 -1.38 -15.59 -8.87
N CYS A 653 -0.46 -16.40 -9.37
CA CYS A 653 -0.51 -17.86 -9.28
C CYS A 653 0.60 -18.38 -8.38
N LEU A 654 0.28 -19.21 -7.39
CA LEU A 654 1.23 -20.07 -6.68
C LEU A 654 1.33 -21.40 -7.42
N THR A 655 2.54 -21.89 -7.69
CA THR A 655 2.75 -23.11 -8.47
C THR A 655 3.61 -24.13 -7.74
N THR A 656 3.54 -25.39 -8.18
CA THR A 656 4.43 -26.46 -7.68
C THR A 656 5.53 -26.85 -8.67
N ASN A 657 5.41 -26.44 -9.94
CA ASN A 657 6.34 -26.77 -11.03
C ASN A 657 7.54 -25.82 -11.13
N ASP A 658 8.73 -26.37 -11.39
CA ASP A 658 9.90 -25.57 -11.77
C ASP A 658 9.75 -25.07 -13.22
N TYR A 659 10.58 -24.13 -13.66
CA TYR A 659 10.65 -23.74 -15.08
C TYR A 659 11.90 -24.31 -15.74
N LYS A 660 11.83 -25.59 -16.14
CA LYS A 660 12.93 -26.35 -16.73
C LYS A 660 12.50 -26.98 -18.06
N VAL A 661 13.24 -26.70 -19.14
CA VAL A 661 12.97 -27.19 -20.51
C VAL A 661 13.34 -28.65 -20.68
#